data_AF-A0A6G6K9F9-F1
#
_entry.id   AF-A0A6G6K9F9-F1
#
_cell.length_a   1.000
_cell.length_b   1.000
_cell.length_c   1.000
_cell.angle_alpha   90.00
_cell.angle_beta   90.00
_cell.angle_gamma   90.00
#
_symmetry.space_group_name_H-M   'P 1'
#
loop_
_entity.id
_entity.type
_entity.pdbx_description
1 polymer ?
#
loop_
_entity_poly.entity_id
_entity_poly.type
_entity_poly.pdbx_seq_one_letter_code
_entity_poly.pdbx_strand_id
1 'polypeptide(L)'
;MVHGFKAPAFKASGILGQGFLKLAFLQAILAATTTLCAFATEQTATWTSSNGNWNNSNGNAWSPRGVPTSSTSVRFGSSSVSSSTVQATVNGNSVVSAGASIGYSSGKTATVIVQDTGGNAGLWTASGTMTVGDAGTGTLTIRSGGEVKVTTGGANIGQQSDGVGTVTVTGTGSKWNITGGMTIANEGQGSLTISSGGVVTFTDYVKIGVAECATGTVLVTGAGSQWSGSSETIKVGYEGVGQLTIENGGRVLANEVILGKEGSGEGTLNLKGTTGARGVLEVGSILEGEGSGTINFDGGVLKARESGSLFQGFEKGDLQILAGGAYIEVGTGLSTSITTAMEGTGGLTKTGNGTLTLNSSTANTYQGTTAVQEGTLVLARTAADSGTVRNLEVGDGTGAAGSAVVRLDKNEQIKNDASVTIKSDGAFQLNGKTETVGSLVNQGGSFTTGAGKLTAGDSVTFAGGTNTINSGGTVESDHVVISGGTNTVEAGGNLKVLAGGEGLELNNASVTLNSSKGAAGSLTLRGDVTSTGNSSIATAGVGTNAGTVNLDGGTRDFNVVSGQLAVSADITNGGLTKLGTGTMVVSGNSTYAGTTTISEGTLNVTGSLSKTSSVVVADGGTLMLSGTAGSSKVNDAAAVTLQDGSTVAFDAGLTNHTETMGQLTLSGDSIVDFGVGSSNNILRFAISGAIDWTGTLSIYNYQPGHQIYFGTQDSIVSLTQEQLDSITFYSGAGTGLLGTGQWTGNNSGQVVVGSGIGGEIAPVPEPASVMSALLLLGVIGWGERGWLSRRGAVRRRLQTA
;
A
#
# COMPACT_ATOMS: atom_id res chain seq x y z
N MET A 1 40.48 -39.75 30.71
CA MET A 1 41.22 -38.98 31.73
C MET A 1 40.66 -37.56 31.65
N VAL A 2 39.72 -37.07 32.45
CA VAL A 2 39.12 -37.43 33.74
C VAL A 2 37.62 -37.06 33.69
N HIS A 3 36.81 -37.96 34.28
CA HIS A 3 35.43 -37.90 34.81
C HIS A 3 34.88 -36.49 35.13
N GLY A 4 33.59 -36.14 34.95
CA GLY A 4 32.33 -36.83 35.31
C GLY A 4 31.57 -35.86 36.25
N PHE A 5 30.33 -35.42 35.98
CA PHE A 5 29.12 -36.15 36.34
C PHE A 5 27.84 -35.59 35.68
N LYS A 6 26.92 -36.52 35.40
CA LYS A 6 25.59 -36.41 34.78
C LYS A 6 24.50 -35.89 35.75
N ALA A 7 23.56 -35.10 35.20
CA ALA A 7 22.07 -35.23 35.15
C ALA A 7 21.29 -35.84 36.36
N PRO A 8 19.99 -35.50 36.63
CA PRO A 8 18.95 -35.36 35.60
C PRO A 8 17.80 -34.36 35.82
N ALA A 9 17.01 -34.21 34.76
CA ALA A 9 15.70 -33.60 34.73
C ALA A 9 14.64 -34.45 35.47
N PHE A 10 13.68 -33.79 36.11
CA PHE A 10 12.40 -34.38 36.51
C PHE A 10 11.27 -33.39 36.18
N LYS A 11 10.33 -33.85 35.36
CA LYS A 11 9.01 -33.24 35.14
C LYS A 11 8.06 -33.72 36.23
N ALA A 12 7.28 -32.82 36.83
CA ALA A 12 5.98 -33.14 37.43
C ALA A 12 5.06 -31.91 37.39
N SER A 13 3.91 -32.09 36.73
CA SER A 13 2.74 -31.20 36.77
C SER A 13 2.16 -31.12 38.19
N GLY A 14 1.59 -29.95 38.53
CA GLY A 14 0.76 -29.79 39.72
C GLY A 14 0.15 -28.39 39.81
N ILE A 15 -1.12 -28.28 39.44
CA ILE A 15 -1.98 -27.10 39.51
C ILE A 15 -2.23 -26.71 40.97
N LEU A 16 -2.20 -25.39 41.25
CA LEU A 16 -2.88 -24.59 42.30
C LEU A 16 -2.04 -23.31 42.43
N GLY A 17 -2.45 -22.12 41.97
CA GLY A 17 -3.58 -21.36 42.47
C GLY A 17 -3.02 -20.04 43.04
N GLN A 18 -3.56 -18.92 42.56
CA GLN A 18 -3.37 -17.54 43.04
C GLN A 18 -2.05 -16.81 42.69
N GLY A 19 -2.19 -15.84 41.78
CA GLY A 19 -1.57 -14.51 41.90
C GLY A 19 -0.10 -14.35 41.54
N PHE A 20 0.21 -14.06 40.27
CA PHE A 20 1.33 -13.17 39.95
C PHE A 20 0.99 -12.27 38.75
N LEU A 21 0.74 -11.01 39.12
CA LEU A 21 0.51 -9.85 38.28
C LEU A 21 1.81 -9.46 37.56
N LYS A 22 1.68 -8.97 36.33
CA LYS A 22 2.70 -8.29 35.54
C LYS A 22 3.48 -7.28 36.41
N LEU A 23 4.77 -7.50 36.59
CA LEU A 23 5.68 -6.59 37.29
C LEU A 23 6.70 -6.02 36.29
N ALA A 24 6.31 -4.95 35.58
CA ALA A 24 7.21 -4.07 34.84
C ALA A 24 6.47 -2.80 34.40
N PHE A 25 5.79 -2.09 35.30
CA PHE A 25 5.29 -0.73 35.06
C PHE A 25 4.81 -0.11 36.39
N LEU A 26 5.73 0.12 37.33
CA LEU A 26 5.56 1.11 38.40
C LEU A 26 6.88 1.34 39.16
N GLN A 27 7.83 2.03 38.53
CA GLN A 27 8.95 2.67 39.22
C GLN A 27 9.09 4.10 38.69
N ALA A 28 8.19 4.97 39.13
CA ALA A 28 8.36 6.43 39.06
C ALA A 28 7.49 7.20 40.08
N ILE A 29 6.67 6.52 40.91
CA ILE A 29 5.84 7.19 41.92
C ILE A 29 5.81 6.33 43.19
N LEU A 30 6.95 6.18 43.87
CA LEU A 30 7.00 5.97 45.32
C LEU A 30 8.44 6.14 45.84
N ALA A 31 8.83 7.38 46.12
CA ALA A 31 9.96 7.67 46.99
C ALA A 31 9.56 8.78 47.96
N ALA A 32 8.59 8.47 48.84
CA ALA A 32 8.41 9.14 50.12
C ALA A 32 7.36 8.40 50.98
N THR A 33 7.75 7.31 51.63
CA THR A 33 7.22 6.88 52.94
C THR A 33 8.29 5.99 53.57
N THR A 34 8.67 6.02 54.84
CA THR A 34 8.26 6.77 56.03
C THR A 34 9.40 6.54 57.04
N THR A 35 10.12 7.59 57.45
CA THR A 35 10.84 7.54 58.73
C THR A 35 9.91 8.17 59.75
N LEU A 36 9.39 7.36 60.66
CA LEU A 36 8.51 7.77 61.74
C LEU A 36 9.32 8.58 62.77
N CYS A 37 9.55 9.86 62.48
CA CYS A 37 9.92 10.85 63.50
C CYS A 37 8.63 11.49 64.02
N ALA A 38 8.47 11.53 65.33
CA ALA A 38 7.35 12.19 65.98
C ALA A 38 7.24 13.64 65.48
N PHE A 39 6.18 13.94 64.73
CA PHE A 39 5.86 15.31 64.33
C PHE A 39 5.43 16.08 65.57
N ALA A 40 6.17 17.15 65.89
CA ALA A 40 5.62 18.22 66.69
C ALA A 40 4.32 18.68 66.02
N THR A 41 3.27 18.93 66.81
CA THR A 41 2.00 19.48 66.33
C THR A 41 2.25 20.84 65.68
N GLU A 42 2.35 20.88 64.34
CA GLU A 42 2.46 22.13 63.60
C GLU A 42 1.14 22.89 63.69
N GLN A 43 1.19 24.16 64.13
CA GLN A 43 0.02 25.03 64.10
C GLN A 43 -0.35 25.35 62.65
N THR A 44 -1.45 24.79 62.17
CA THR A 44 -2.07 25.11 60.89
C THR A 44 -3.04 26.27 61.10
N ALA A 45 -2.73 27.44 60.54
CA ALA A 45 -3.65 28.57 60.48
C ALA A 45 -4.34 28.59 59.10
N THR A 46 -5.63 28.27 59.06
CA THR A 46 -6.46 28.33 57.83
C THR A 46 -7.19 29.68 57.75
N TRP A 47 -7.05 30.39 56.63
CA TRP A 47 -7.66 31.72 56.41
C TRP A 47 -8.71 31.60 55.30
N THR A 48 -9.94 32.05 55.53
CA THR A 48 -11.02 31.95 54.53
C THR A 48 -11.63 33.31 54.24
N SER A 49 -11.74 33.71 52.97
CA SER A 49 -12.39 34.98 52.60
C SER A 49 -13.93 34.97 52.66
N SER A 50 -14.55 33.91 53.18
CA SER A 50 -16.01 33.73 53.19
C SER A 50 -16.76 34.79 54.01
N ASN A 51 -16.08 35.50 54.91
CA ASN A 51 -16.61 36.61 55.72
C ASN A 51 -15.83 37.93 55.53
N GLY A 52 -15.00 38.03 54.48
CA GLY A 52 -14.11 39.18 54.27
C GLY A 52 -12.98 39.31 55.31
N ASN A 53 -12.86 38.36 56.24
CA ASN A 53 -11.94 38.43 57.35
C ASN A 53 -10.65 37.66 57.04
N TRP A 54 -9.65 38.40 56.55
CA TRP A 54 -8.27 37.93 56.42
C TRP A 54 -7.49 38.04 57.73
N ASN A 55 -8.18 37.92 58.88
CA ASN A 55 -7.61 37.88 60.23
C ASN A 55 -7.91 36.52 60.89
N ASN A 56 -6.95 35.98 61.63
CA ASN A 56 -7.23 35.09 62.74
C ASN A 56 -6.88 35.82 64.04
N SER A 57 -7.43 35.36 65.15
CA SER A 57 -7.25 35.94 66.49
C SER A 57 -5.81 35.88 67.04
N ASN A 58 -4.84 35.38 66.27
CA ASN A 58 -3.43 35.21 66.65
C ASN A 58 -2.45 36.11 65.88
N GLY A 59 -2.95 37.14 65.18
CA GLY A 59 -2.11 38.11 64.48
C GLY A 59 -1.79 37.66 63.05
N ASN A 60 -1.92 38.60 62.12
CA ASN A 60 -1.84 38.35 60.68
C ASN A 60 -0.51 37.69 60.29
N ALA A 61 -0.60 36.44 59.82
CA ALA A 61 0.53 35.57 59.46
C ALA A 61 1.10 35.87 58.06
N TRP A 62 0.88 37.09 57.56
CA TRP A 62 1.39 37.63 56.31
C TRP A 62 1.59 39.14 56.48
N SER A 63 2.53 39.70 55.73
CA SER A 63 2.89 41.12 55.82
C SER A 63 2.49 41.86 54.55
N PRO A 64 1.83 43.04 54.64
CA PRO A 64 1.35 43.73 55.85
C PRO A 64 -0.01 43.19 56.35
N ARG A 65 -0.45 43.62 57.54
CA ARG A 65 -1.68 43.16 58.20
C ARG A 65 -2.96 43.82 57.60
N GLY A 66 -3.98 43.08 57.13
CA GLY A 66 -5.29 43.68 56.74
C GLY A 66 -6.08 42.91 55.68
N VAL A 67 -7.09 43.51 55.04
CA VAL A 67 -7.61 42.98 53.76
C VAL A 67 -6.71 43.51 52.63
N PRO A 68 -6.16 42.67 51.73
CA PRO A 68 -5.29 43.15 50.65
C PRO A 68 -6.00 44.15 49.73
N THR A 69 -5.25 45.17 49.30
CA THR A 69 -5.64 46.13 48.27
C THR A 69 -4.60 46.18 47.14
N SER A 70 -4.87 46.89 46.05
CA SER A 70 -3.92 47.10 44.94
C SER A 70 -2.60 47.80 45.32
N SER A 71 -2.48 48.36 46.53
CA SER A 71 -1.23 48.90 47.07
C SER A 71 -0.51 47.95 48.04
N THR A 72 -1.09 46.78 48.31
CA THR A 72 -0.61 45.82 49.31
C THR A 72 0.15 44.66 48.68
N SER A 73 1.46 44.53 48.94
CA SER A 73 2.20 43.30 48.60
C SER A 73 1.95 42.24 49.67
N VAL A 74 1.37 41.11 49.29
CA VAL A 74 1.02 40.02 50.22
C VAL A 74 2.15 39.00 50.26
N ARG A 75 2.66 38.69 51.46
CA ARG A 75 3.74 37.69 51.66
C ARG A 75 3.32 36.59 52.63
N PHE A 76 3.05 35.39 52.12
CA PHE A 76 2.79 34.19 52.93
C PHE A 76 4.09 33.45 53.24
N GLY A 77 4.26 32.98 54.48
CA GLY A 77 5.49 32.29 54.91
C GLY A 77 6.68 33.25 55.09
N SER A 78 6.47 34.41 55.70
CA SER A 78 7.53 35.38 56.02
C SER A 78 8.20 35.07 57.36
N SER A 79 9.49 35.38 57.50
CA SER A 79 10.22 35.34 58.79
C SER A 79 9.62 36.22 59.89
N SER A 80 8.79 37.20 59.52
CA SER A 80 8.00 38.02 60.46
C SER A 80 6.85 37.25 61.15
N VAL A 81 6.66 35.98 60.78
CA VAL A 81 5.61 35.09 61.25
C VAL A 81 6.23 33.92 62.02
N SER A 82 5.72 33.63 63.21
CA SER A 82 6.24 32.57 64.08
C SER A 82 6.04 31.17 63.50
N SER A 83 4.90 30.92 62.85
CA SER A 83 4.61 29.61 62.22
C SER A 83 5.59 29.28 61.09
N SER A 84 6.02 28.02 61.01
CA SER A 84 6.71 27.47 59.83
C SER A 84 5.75 27.31 58.64
N THR A 85 4.47 27.04 58.90
CA THR A 85 3.47 26.68 57.88
C THR A 85 2.27 27.64 57.89
N VAL A 86 1.83 28.11 56.71
CA VAL A 86 0.67 29.02 56.55
C VAL A 86 -0.29 28.49 55.46
N GLN A 87 -1.60 28.47 55.69
CA GLN A 87 -2.58 28.04 54.68
C GLN A 87 -3.70 29.07 54.46
N ALA A 88 -3.83 29.65 53.27
CA ALA A 88 -4.91 30.60 52.94
C ALA A 88 -5.86 30.05 51.87
N THR A 89 -7.12 30.50 51.91
CA THR A 89 -8.17 30.12 50.95
C THR A 89 -8.93 31.37 50.50
N VAL A 90 -8.88 31.67 49.20
CA VAL A 90 -9.75 32.63 48.50
C VAL A 90 -10.99 31.88 48.03
N ASN A 91 -12.14 32.27 48.58
CA ASN A 91 -13.43 31.66 48.31
C ASN A 91 -14.53 32.73 48.18
N GLY A 92 -15.25 32.73 47.05
CA GLY A 92 -16.49 33.49 46.88
C GLY A 92 -16.40 35.01 46.78
N ASN A 93 -15.19 35.59 46.80
CA ASN A 93 -14.96 37.05 46.80
C ASN A 93 -13.70 37.44 46.00
N SER A 94 -13.71 38.64 45.41
CA SER A 94 -12.56 39.21 44.69
C SER A 94 -11.54 39.85 45.65
N VAL A 95 -10.28 39.44 45.57
CA VAL A 95 -9.14 39.97 46.35
C VAL A 95 -8.17 40.65 45.40
N VAL A 96 -7.66 41.82 45.77
CA VAL A 96 -6.67 42.56 44.97
C VAL A 96 -5.41 42.81 45.80
N SER A 97 -4.23 42.59 45.22
CA SER A 97 -2.93 42.84 45.85
C SER A 97 -1.99 43.56 44.89
N ALA A 98 -1.07 44.41 45.38
CA ALA A 98 0.00 44.99 44.55
C ALA A 98 0.95 43.94 43.96
N GLY A 99 1.08 42.80 44.62
CA GLY A 99 1.92 41.66 44.23
C GLY A 99 1.79 40.58 45.30
N ALA A 100 2.33 39.39 45.04
CA ALA A 100 2.16 38.24 45.92
C ALA A 100 3.44 37.39 45.99
N SER A 101 3.82 36.97 47.20
CA SER A 101 4.83 35.93 47.42
C SER A 101 4.25 34.84 48.33
N ILE A 102 4.23 33.60 47.86
CA ILE A 102 3.82 32.42 48.63
C ILE A 102 5.07 31.60 48.93
N GLY A 103 5.38 31.34 50.20
CA GLY A 103 6.65 30.70 50.56
C GLY A 103 7.80 31.70 50.48
N TYR A 104 7.64 32.84 51.18
CA TYR A 104 8.53 34.00 51.04
C TYR A 104 9.95 33.77 51.59
N SER A 105 10.09 33.23 52.79
CA SER A 105 11.38 33.09 53.48
C SER A 105 11.88 31.64 53.51
N SER A 106 13.20 31.44 53.47
CA SER A 106 13.82 30.11 53.57
C SER A 106 13.38 29.37 54.84
N GLY A 107 13.13 28.06 54.70
CA GLY A 107 12.59 27.19 55.74
C GLY A 107 11.11 27.42 56.11
N LYS A 108 10.39 28.31 55.42
CA LYS A 108 8.94 28.52 55.61
C LYS A 108 8.14 27.85 54.49
N THR A 109 6.97 27.34 54.85
CA THR A 109 6.00 26.72 53.94
C THR A 109 4.71 27.53 53.91
N ALA A 110 4.18 27.78 52.72
CA ALA A 110 2.87 28.40 52.57
C ALA A 110 2.05 27.76 51.46
N THR A 111 0.75 27.59 51.70
CA THR A 111 -0.21 27.08 50.74
C THR A 111 -1.35 28.08 50.56
N VAL A 112 -1.73 28.36 49.32
CA VAL A 112 -2.89 29.19 48.99
C VAL A 112 -3.82 28.39 48.08
N ILE A 113 -5.11 28.36 48.39
CA ILE A 113 -6.15 27.74 47.58
C ILE A 113 -7.09 28.83 47.07
N VAL A 114 -7.36 28.85 45.77
CA VAL A 114 -8.32 29.75 45.14
C VAL A 114 -9.42 28.90 44.52
N GLN A 115 -10.67 29.10 44.97
CA GLN A 115 -11.79 28.25 44.60
C GLN A 115 -13.13 29.00 44.53
N ASP A 116 -14.04 28.52 43.69
CA ASP A 116 -15.47 28.84 43.78
C ASP A 116 -16.16 27.80 44.67
N THR A 117 -16.81 28.25 45.73
CA THR A 117 -17.88 27.46 46.36
C THR A 117 -19.15 28.27 46.36
N GLY A 118 -20.18 27.77 45.67
CA GLY A 118 -21.52 28.37 45.71
C GLY A 118 -21.86 29.30 44.55
N GLY A 119 -21.11 29.29 43.44
CA GLY A 119 -21.45 30.01 42.21
C GLY A 119 -20.90 31.44 42.12
N ASN A 120 -19.98 31.81 43.02
CA ASN A 120 -19.24 33.06 42.99
C ASN A 120 -17.75 32.71 42.88
N ALA A 121 -17.16 32.94 41.70
CA ALA A 121 -15.76 32.61 41.46
C ALA A 121 -14.85 33.32 42.47
N GLY A 122 -14.05 32.55 43.24
CA GLY A 122 -12.97 33.12 44.02
C GLY A 122 -11.95 33.74 43.07
N LEU A 123 -11.87 35.07 43.03
CA LEU A 123 -10.98 35.82 42.14
C LEU A 123 -9.84 36.45 42.93
N TRP A 124 -8.59 36.18 42.58
CA TRP A 124 -7.44 36.90 43.11
C TRP A 124 -6.72 37.66 42.00
N THR A 125 -6.73 38.99 42.07
CA THR A 125 -5.97 39.86 41.17
C THR A 125 -4.69 40.36 41.84
N ALA A 126 -3.53 39.90 41.37
CA ALA A 126 -2.24 40.51 41.66
C ALA A 126 -1.92 41.58 40.61
N SER A 127 -1.82 42.83 41.03
CA SER A 127 -1.57 43.97 40.14
C SER A 127 -0.15 43.95 39.58
N GLY A 128 0.80 43.38 40.31
CA GLY A 128 2.20 43.16 39.94
C GLY A 128 2.61 41.69 40.09
N THR A 129 3.92 41.43 40.12
CA THR A 129 4.49 40.07 40.10
C THR A 129 3.92 39.15 41.17
N MET A 130 3.64 37.91 40.78
CA MET A 130 3.29 36.81 41.68
C MET A 130 4.42 35.79 41.74
N THR A 131 4.88 35.43 42.93
CA THR A 131 5.93 34.45 43.18
C THR A 131 5.40 33.31 44.06
N VAL A 132 5.61 32.07 43.65
CA VAL A 132 5.26 30.86 44.39
C VAL A 132 6.54 30.08 44.66
N GLY A 133 6.92 29.94 45.92
CA GLY A 133 8.24 29.50 46.35
C GLY A 133 9.29 30.57 46.04
N ASP A 134 9.40 31.60 46.88
CA ASP A 134 10.41 32.66 46.73
C ASP A 134 11.77 32.13 47.21
N ALA A 135 12.03 32.20 48.52
CA ALA A 135 13.13 31.50 49.19
C ALA A 135 12.68 30.25 49.97
N GLY A 136 11.37 30.11 50.21
CA GLY A 136 10.78 28.97 50.94
C GLY A 136 9.94 28.07 50.05
N THR A 137 9.12 27.21 50.65
CA THR A 137 8.19 26.33 49.93
C THR A 137 6.84 27.01 49.76
N GLY A 138 6.42 27.27 48.52
CA GLY A 138 5.12 27.85 48.20
C GLY A 138 4.26 26.90 47.38
N THR A 139 2.97 26.83 47.70
CA THR A 139 1.98 26.08 46.94
C THR A 139 0.79 26.96 46.61
N LEU A 140 0.38 27.00 45.33
CA LEU A 140 -0.85 27.63 44.87
C LEU A 140 -1.74 26.61 44.18
N THR A 141 -2.97 26.44 44.66
CA THR A 141 -3.97 25.57 44.03
C THR A 141 -5.16 26.40 43.59
N ILE A 142 -5.39 26.47 42.28
CA ILE A 142 -6.55 27.11 41.67
C ILE A 142 -7.48 25.98 41.23
N ARG A 143 -8.65 25.87 41.86
CA ARG A 143 -9.55 24.74 41.61
C ARG A 143 -11.01 25.12 41.64
N SER A 144 -11.87 24.22 41.19
CA SER A 144 -13.32 24.35 41.32
C SER A 144 -13.80 25.73 40.84
N GLY A 145 -13.44 26.16 39.62
CA GLY A 145 -13.88 27.45 39.07
C GLY A 145 -13.16 28.71 39.60
N GLY A 146 -12.20 28.59 40.52
CA GLY A 146 -11.41 29.73 40.99
C GLY A 146 -10.55 30.38 39.89
N GLU A 147 -10.30 31.69 40.00
CA GLU A 147 -9.50 32.45 39.04
C GLU A 147 -8.41 33.27 39.73
N VAL A 148 -7.19 33.22 39.17
CA VAL A 148 -6.09 34.11 39.55
C VAL A 148 -5.69 34.93 38.33
N LYS A 149 -5.55 36.24 38.51
CA LYS A 149 -5.11 37.17 37.48
C LYS A 149 -3.87 37.93 37.93
N VAL A 150 -2.81 37.89 37.14
CA VAL A 150 -1.61 38.73 37.31
C VAL A 150 -1.66 39.80 36.21
N THR A 151 -1.80 41.07 36.55
CA THR A 151 -2.04 42.12 35.54
C THR A 151 -0.78 42.80 35.03
N THR A 152 0.32 42.76 35.79
CA THR A 152 1.66 43.21 35.35
C THR A 152 2.74 42.39 36.05
N GLY A 153 3.98 42.44 35.55
CA GLY A 153 5.15 41.91 36.25
C GLY A 153 5.37 40.38 36.19
N GLY A 154 4.45 39.61 35.60
CA GLY A 154 4.65 38.17 35.35
C GLY A 154 4.52 37.28 36.59
N ALA A 155 4.81 35.99 36.40
CA ALA A 155 4.70 34.97 37.44
C ALA A 155 5.97 34.12 37.57
N ASN A 156 6.43 33.88 38.80
CA ASN A 156 7.60 33.07 39.12
C ASN A 156 7.22 31.88 40.00
N ILE A 157 7.76 30.69 39.72
CA ILE A 157 7.55 29.48 40.52
C ILE A 157 8.94 28.92 40.89
N GLY A 158 9.35 28.95 42.16
CA GLY A 158 10.70 28.53 42.58
C GLY A 158 11.76 29.57 42.20
N GLN A 159 11.78 30.71 42.89
CA GLN A 159 12.59 31.86 42.50
C GLN A 159 14.06 31.75 42.92
N GLN A 160 14.35 31.58 44.20
CA GLN A 160 15.70 31.52 44.73
C GLN A 160 16.18 30.07 44.87
N SER A 161 17.47 29.85 45.13
CA SER A 161 18.08 28.51 45.23
C SER A 161 17.37 27.55 46.22
N ASP A 162 16.93 28.04 47.38
CA ASP A 162 16.15 27.25 48.37
C ASP A 162 14.63 27.20 48.05
N GLY A 163 14.19 28.00 47.08
CA GLY A 163 12.79 28.20 46.73
C GLY A 163 12.18 26.97 46.05
N VAL A 164 11.09 26.46 46.60
CA VAL A 164 10.32 25.36 46.02
C VAL A 164 8.90 25.84 45.75
N GLY A 165 8.57 26.04 44.48
CA GLY A 165 7.25 26.48 44.04
C GLY A 165 6.43 25.35 43.44
N THR A 166 5.15 25.24 43.80
CA THR A 166 4.21 24.30 43.18
C THR A 166 2.90 25.00 42.86
N VAL A 167 2.47 24.95 41.61
CA VAL A 167 1.17 25.49 41.18
C VAL A 167 0.33 24.39 40.55
N THR A 168 -0.94 24.31 40.94
CA THR A 168 -1.92 23.40 40.33
C THR A 168 -3.14 24.20 39.89
N VAL A 169 -3.50 24.12 38.63
CA VAL A 169 -4.72 24.69 38.05
C VAL A 169 -5.60 23.53 37.60
N THR A 170 -6.68 23.24 38.31
CA THR A 170 -7.45 22.00 38.12
C THR A 170 -8.96 22.19 38.18
N GLY A 171 -9.67 21.49 37.31
CA GLY A 171 -11.13 21.52 37.26
C GLY A 171 -11.67 22.56 36.28
N THR A 172 -12.80 22.24 35.67
CA THR A 172 -13.48 23.09 34.69
C THR A 172 -13.70 24.51 35.24
N GLY A 173 -13.33 25.51 34.44
CA GLY A 173 -13.51 26.92 34.76
C GLY A 173 -12.40 27.53 35.61
N SER A 174 -11.49 26.71 36.16
CA SER A 174 -10.33 27.23 36.91
C SER A 174 -9.29 27.86 35.99
N LYS A 175 -8.85 29.07 36.34
CA LYS A 175 -8.03 29.91 35.45
C LYS A 175 -6.86 30.56 36.15
N TRP A 176 -5.72 30.60 35.47
CA TRP A 176 -4.60 31.47 35.81
C TRP A 176 -4.21 32.34 34.61
N ASN A 177 -4.51 33.64 34.70
CA ASN A 177 -4.30 34.59 33.62
C ASN A 177 -3.12 35.50 33.96
N ILE A 178 -2.04 35.40 33.19
CA ILE A 178 -0.77 36.10 33.47
C ILE A 178 -0.51 37.13 32.38
N THR A 179 -0.40 38.40 32.76
CA THR A 179 0.11 39.47 31.90
C THR A 179 1.59 39.70 32.21
N GLY A 180 2.46 39.35 31.26
CA GLY A 180 3.91 39.31 31.38
C GLY A 180 4.49 37.91 31.17
N GLY A 181 5.79 37.76 31.43
CA GLY A 181 6.51 36.50 31.31
C GLY A 181 6.22 35.54 32.46
N MET A 182 6.45 34.26 32.23
CA MET A 182 6.33 33.21 33.23
C MET A 182 7.64 32.45 33.39
N THR A 183 8.10 32.33 34.63
CA THR A 183 9.33 31.61 34.97
C THR A 183 9.00 30.45 35.89
N ILE A 184 9.31 29.22 35.47
CA ILE A 184 9.20 28.01 36.26
C ILE A 184 10.62 27.53 36.58
N ALA A 185 10.98 27.56 37.85
CA ALA A 185 12.31 27.35 38.40
C ALA A 185 13.32 28.39 37.89
N ASN A 186 13.49 29.50 38.61
CA ASN A 186 14.52 30.48 38.28
C ASN A 186 15.89 30.00 38.78
N GLU A 187 16.09 29.91 40.09
CA GLU A 187 17.28 29.30 40.72
C GLU A 187 16.96 28.04 41.53
N GLY A 188 15.70 27.85 41.91
CA GLY A 188 15.23 26.74 42.75
C GLY A 188 14.47 25.66 41.98
N GLN A 189 13.42 25.12 42.59
CA GLN A 189 12.56 24.11 41.98
C GLN A 189 11.16 24.66 41.72
N GLY A 190 10.63 24.42 40.53
CA GLY A 190 9.32 24.91 40.12
C GLY A 190 8.49 23.82 39.45
N SER A 191 7.23 23.70 39.85
CA SER A 191 6.29 22.77 39.22
C SER A 191 4.95 23.43 38.89
N LEU A 192 4.45 23.21 37.68
CA LEU A 192 3.11 23.61 37.25
C LEU A 192 2.33 22.39 36.74
N THR A 193 1.14 22.17 37.29
CA THR A 193 0.19 21.18 36.78
C THR A 193 -1.09 21.86 36.32
N ILE A 194 -1.50 21.61 35.09
CA ILE A 194 -2.77 22.05 34.50
C ILE A 194 -3.59 20.80 34.20
N SER A 195 -4.71 20.64 34.89
CA SER A 195 -5.46 19.38 34.86
C SER A 195 -6.98 19.54 34.80
N SER A 196 -7.67 18.49 34.35
CA SER A 196 -9.13 18.34 34.47
C SER A 196 -9.94 19.57 34.00
N GLY A 197 -9.52 20.22 32.90
CA GLY A 197 -10.22 21.39 32.35
C GLY A 197 -9.73 22.75 32.86
N GLY A 198 -8.62 22.78 33.60
CA GLY A 198 -7.97 24.02 34.03
C GLY A 198 -7.30 24.75 32.86
N VAL A 199 -7.22 26.08 32.93
CA VAL A 199 -6.68 26.92 31.86
C VAL A 199 -5.62 27.88 32.40
N VAL A 200 -4.47 27.94 31.75
CA VAL A 200 -3.42 28.93 32.04
C VAL A 200 -3.12 29.74 30.78
N THR A 201 -3.15 31.06 30.91
CA THR A 201 -2.78 31.99 29.83
C THR A 201 -1.64 32.92 30.23
N PHE A 202 -0.80 33.28 29.26
CA PHE A 202 0.31 34.23 29.45
C PHE A 202 0.43 35.20 28.26
N THR A 203 1.12 36.33 28.39
CA THR A 203 1.22 37.31 27.27
C THR A 203 2.63 37.52 26.71
N ASP A 204 3.67 37.07 27.40
CA ASP A 204 5.07 37.16 26.97
C ASP A 204 5.74 35.78 27.02
N TYR A 205 7.05 35.65 27.11
CA TYR A 205 7.74 34.36 27.05
C TYR A 205 7.55 33.50 28.30
N VAL A 206 7.71 32.17 28.13
CA VAL A 206 7.87 31.21 29.22
C VAL A 206 9.32 30.72 29.29
N LYS A 207 9.88 30.60 30.50
CA LYS A 207 11.13 29.89 30.77
C LYS A 207 10.92 28.79 31.81
N ILE A 208 11.47 27.61 31.57
CA ILE A 208 11.44 26.46 32.48
C ILE A 208 12.89 26.03 32.76
N GLY A 209 13.32 26.03 34.03
CA GLY A 209 14.69 25.69 34.43
C GLY A 209 15.68 26.78 34.00
N VAL A 210 15.71 27.91 34.72
CA VAL A 210 16.48 29.09 34.28
C VAL A 210 17.97 28.98 34.54
N ALA A 211 18.41 28.83 35.79
CA ALA A 211 19.82 28.73 36.17
C ALA A 211 20.33 27.27 36.15
N GLU A 212 21.64 27.06 36.11
CA GLU A 212 22.32 25.76 35.95
C GLU A 212 21.80 24.62 36.86
N CYS A 213 21.40 24.91 38.10
CA CYS A 213 20.89 23.90 39.04
C CYS A 213 19.35 23.92 39.19
N ALA A 214 18.66 24.80 38.48
CA ALA A 214 17.22 24.97 38.57
C ALA A 214 16.49 23.81 37.87
N THR A 215 15.45 23.27 38.49
CA THR A 215 14.63 22.19 37.91
C THR A 215 13.18 22.63 37.77
N GLY A 216 12.74 22.83 36.53
CA GLY A 216 11.37 23.22 36.20
C GLY A 216 10.59 22.08 35.55
N THR A 217 9.36 21.83 36.02
CA THR A 217 8.47 20.79 35.48
C THR A 217 7.09 21.35 35.18
N VAL A 218 6.54 21.00 34.02
CA VAL A 218 5.19 21.36 33.61
C VAL A 218 4.45 20.12 33.12
N LEU A 219 3.25 19.89 33.65
CA LEU A 219 2.33 18.84 33.23
C LEU A 219 1.01 19.45 32.78
N VAL A 220 0.62 19.19 31.52
CA VAL A 220 -0.69 19.55 30.97
C VAL A 220 -1.45 18.27 30.64
N THR A 221 -2.48 17.96 31.43
CA THR A 221 -3.13 16.65 31.43
C THR A 221 -4.65 16.73 31.56
N GLY A 222 -5.38 15.76 31.05
CA GLY A 222 -6.85 15.71 31.16
C GLY A 222 -7.58 16.56 30.14
N ALA A 223 -8.76 16.08 29.74
CA ALA A 223 -9.58 16.72 28.71
C ALA A 223 -9.95 18.17 29.07
N GLY A 224 -9.82 19.06 28.09
CA GLY A 224 -10.15 20.48 28.22
C GLY A 224 -9.07 21.33 28.89
N SER A 225 -8.02 20.74 29.44
CA SER A 225 -6.89 21.46 30.03
C SER A 225 -6.08 22.19 28.95
N GLN A 226 -5.77 23.46 29.17
CA GLN A 226 -5.15 24.32 28.16
C GLN A 226 -4.02 25.18 28.74
N TRP A 227 -2.95 25.30 27.96
CA TRP A 227 -1.87 26.26 28.19
C TRP A 227 -1.55 27.03 26.91
N SER A 228 -1.68 28.35 26.94
CA SER A 228 -1.52 29.19 25.74
C SER A 228 -1.05 30.60 26.08
N GLY A 229 -0.56 31.35 25.09
CA GLY A 229 -0.23 32.77 25.28
C GLY A 229 -0.27 33.63 24.02
N SER A 230 0.20 34.88 24.07
CA SER A 230 0.20 35.78 22.90
C SER A 230 1.56 35.98 22.21
N SER A 231 2.69 35.85 22.91
CA SER A 231 4.01 35.75 22.25
C SER A 231 4.38 34.30 21.92
N GLU A 232 3.71 33.35 22.57
CA GLU A 232 3.70 31.90 22.31
C GLU A 232 5.09 31.22 22.22
N THR A 233 6.17 31.83 22.71
CA THR A 233 7.50 31.19 22.83
C THR A 233 7.65 30.52 24.20
N ILE A 234 7.88 29.21 24.21
CA ILE A 234 8.15 28.42 25.42
C ILE A 234 9.59 27.89 25.39
N LYS A 235 10.38 28.25 26.39
CA LYS A 235 11.77 27.75 26.54
C LYS A 235 11.81 26.69 27.64
N VAL A 236 12.27 25.50 27.31
CA VAL A 236 12.35 24.34 28.21
C VAL A 236 13.81 23.96 28.40
N GLY A 237 14.30 24.09 29.63
CA GLY A 237 15.73 24.00 29.94
C GLY A 237 16.43 25.23 29.40
N TYR A 238 16.45 26.32 30.16
CA TYR A 238 17.10 27.56 29.72
C TYR A 238 18.62 27.46 29.90
N GLU A 239 19.14 27.56 31.12
CA GLU A 239 20.50 27.10 31.50
C GLU A 239 20.43 25.87 32.43
N GLY A 240 19.28 25.59 33.03
CA GLY A 240 19.03 24.44 33.91
C GLY A 240 18.21 23.34 33.25
N VAL A 241 17.59 22.49 34.08
CA VAL A 241 16.77 21.36 33.62
C VAL A 241 15.30 21.77 33.52
N GLY A 242 14.71 21.60 32.33
CA GLY A 242 13.29 21.83 32.09
C GLY A 242 12.61 20.62 31.49
N GLN A 243 11.38 20.35 31.94
CA GLN A 243 10.53 19.32 31.36
C GLN A 243 9.11 19.84 31.11
N LEU A 244 8.60 19.58 29.91
CA LEU A 244 7.20 19.77 29.54
C LEU A 244 6.57 18.43 29.13
N THR A 245 5.54 18.00 29.85
CA THR A 245 4.75 16.81 29.52
C THR A 245 3.32 17.19 29.16
N ILE A 246 2.85 16.71 28.02
CA ILE A 246 1.48 16.92 27.53
C ILE A 246 0.86 15.55 27.29
N GLU A 247 -0.24 15.25 27.97
CA GLU A 247 -0.83 13.91 27.96
C GLU A 247 -2.35 13.93 28.19
N ASN A 248 -3.01 12.78 28.01
CA ASN A 248 -4.39 12.53 28.44
C ASN A 248 -5.43 13.60 28.00
N GLY A 249 -5.29 14.17 26.81
CA GLY A 249 -6.18 15.20 26.27
C GLY A 249 -5.83 16.65 26.64
N GLY A 250 -4.70 16.89 27.31
CA GLY A 250 -4.17 18.23 27.55
C GLY A 250 -3.69 18.89 26.25
N ARG A 251 -3.80 20.23 26.16
CA ARG A 251 -3.43 20.99 24.96
C ARG A 251 -2.51 22.15 25.28
N VAL A 252 -1.45 22.31 24.49
CA VAL A 252 -0.52 23.44 24.57
C VAL A 252 -0.47 24.15 23.22
N LEU A 253 -0.52 25.48 23.24
CA LEU A 253 -0.39 26.33 22.06
C LEU A 253 0.90 27.16 22.16
N ALA A 254 1.77 27.03 21.18
CA ALA A 254 3.03 27.75 21.04
C ALA A 254 3.24 28.21 19.59
N ASN A 255 3.96 29.30 19.36
CA ASN A 255 4.56 29.63 18.06
C ASN A 255 5.86 28.86 17.93
N GLU A 256 6.65 28.88 19.00
CA GLU A 256 7.98 28.28 19.04
C GLU A 256 8.21 27.61 20.39
N VAL A 257 8.78 26.41 20.36
CA VAL A 257 9.32 25.74 21.55
C VAL A 257 10.84 25.64 21.38
N ILE A 258 11.60 26.13 22.35
CA ILE A 258 13.06 25.99 22.36
C ILE A 258 13.46 25.05 23.48
N LEU A 259 14.19 23.98 23.17
CA LEU A 259 14.73 23.02 24.13
C LEU A 259 16.23 23.26 24.32
N GLY A 260 16.72 23.26 25.56
CA GLY A 260 18.15 23.46 25.87
C GLY A 260 18.68 24.80 25.33
N LYS A 261 18.14 25.92 25.81
CA LYS A 261 18.33 27.23 25.18
C LYS A 261 19.79 27.69 25.19
N GLU A 262 20.45 27.64 26.34
CA GLU A 262 21.84 28.06 26.58
C GLU A 262 22.72 26.82 26.80
N GLY A 263 24.05 26.96 26.76
CA GLY A 263 25.00 25.84 26.67
C GLY A 263 24.94 24.74 27.75
N SER A 264 24.37 25.01 28.93
CA SER A 264 24.15 24.00 30.00
C SER A 264 22.70 23.55 30.12
N GLY A 265 21.78 24.13 29.35
CA GLY A 265 20.36 23.84 29.44
C GLY A 265 20.01 22.43 28.96
N GLU A 266 19.14 21.76 29.70
CA GLU A 266 18.60 20.43 29.36
C GLU A 266 17.08 20.51 29.22
N GLY A 267 16.56 20.43 28.00
CA GLY A 267 15.14 20.54 27.70
C GLY A 267 14.52 19.22 27.29
N THR A 268 13.50 18.74 28.00
CA THR A 268 12.74 17.55 27.61
C THR A 268 11.27 17.87 27.30
N LEU A 269 10.81 17.49 26.11
CA LEU A 269 9.40 17.52 25.71
C LEU A 269 8.85 16.08 25.61
N ASN A 270 7.80 15.79 26.37
CA ASN A 270 7.08 14.51 26.32
C ASN A 270 5.67 14.71 25.76
N LEU A 271 5.39 14.09 24.62
CA LEU A 271 4.08 14.06 23.97
C LEU A 271 3.48 12.67 24.10
N LYS A 272 2.53 12.50 25.03
CA LYS A 272 1.98 11.18 25.36
C LYS A 272 0.49 11.09 25.09
N GLY A 273 -0.02 9.89 24.89
CA GLY A 273 -1.45 9.72 24.66
C GLY A 273 -1.90 8.34 24.22
N THR A 274 -3.17 8.05 24.47
CA THR A 274 -3.87 6.92 23.87
C THR A 274 -4.92 7.42 22.89
N THR A 275 -5.45 6.53 22.04
CA THR A 275 -6.60 6.84 21.18
C THR A 275 -7.74 7.46 22.01
N GLY A 276 -8.25 8.61 21.58
CA GLY A 276 -9.30 9.36 22.27
C GLY A 276 -8.84 10.31 23.38
N ALA A 277 -7.57 10.23 23.82
CA ALA A 277 -7.04 11.05 24.91
C ALA A 277 -5.56 11.41 24.67
N ARG A 278 -5.23 11.93 23.50
CA ARG A 278 -3.86 12.34 23.16
C ARG A 278 -3.54 13.71 23.72
N GLY A 279 -2.36 13.87 24.32
CA GLY A 279 -1.79 15.20 24.55
C GLY A 279 -1.47 15.86 23.21
N VAL A 280 -1.77 17.15 23.08
CA VAL A 280 -1.60 17.89 21.82
C VAL A 280 -0.72 19.11 22.02
N LEU A 281 0.35 19.21 21.25
CA LEU A 281 1.11 20.45 21.07
C LEU A 281 0.79 21.04 19.70
N GLU A 282 0.23 22.25 19.68
CA GLU A 282 0.05 23.05 18.47
C GLU A 282 1.20 24.05 18.38
N VAL A 283 2.08 23.89 17.39
CA VAL A 283 3.31 24.66 17.28
C VAL A 283 3.66 25.06 15.84
N GLY A 284 4.35 26.18 15.69
CA GLY A 284 4.98 26.57 14.42
C GLY A 284 6.25 25.77 14.16
N SER A 285 7.21 25.84 15.08
CA SER A 285 8.43 25.03 15.05
C SER A 285 9.00 24.72 16.45
N ILE A 286 9.85 23.69 16.52
CA ILE A 286 10.62 23.33 17.71
C ILE A 286 12.10 23.46 17.36
N LEU A 287 12.84 24.16 18.21
CA LEU A 287 14.26 24.43 18.07
C LEU A 287 15.03 23.78 19.22
N GLU A 288 16.21 23.28 18.91
CA GLU A 288 17.25 23.06 19.91
C GLU A 288 18.14 24.30 20.00
N GLY A 289 18.47 24.72 21.23
CA GLY A 289 19.36 25.84 21.49
C GLY A 289 20.84 25.43 21.52
N GLU A 290 21.62 26.10 22.36
CA GLU A 290 23.05 25.77 22.54
C GLU A 290 23.29 24.58 23.49
N GLY A 291 22.28 24.23 24.29
CA GLY A 291 22.27 23.08 25.18
C GLY A 291 21.68 21.84 24.51
N SER A 292 21.13 20.93 25.31
CA SER A 292 20.55 19.68 24.82
C SER A 292 19.02 19.68 24.85
N GLY A 293 18.41 19.18 23.79
CA GLY A 293 16.97 19.02 23.63
C GLY A 293 16.59 17.57 23.33
N THR A 294 15.58 17.05 24.03
CA THR A 294 15.02 15.72 23.75
C THR A 294 13.51 15.79 23.58
N ILE A 295 13.00 15.11 22.55
CA ILE A 295 11.57 14.99 22.25
C ILE A 295 11.18 13.51 22.29
N ASN A 296 10.26 13.17 23.19
CA ASN A 296 9.71 11.82 23.33
C ASN A 296 8.25 11.79 22.86
N PHE A 297 7.99 11.02 21.81
CA PHE A 297 6.65 10.69 21.34
C PHE A 297 6.20 9.35 21.91
N ASP A 298 5.10 9.36 22.67
CA ASP A 298 4.46 8.16 23.23
C ASP A 298 2.94 8.25 23.06
N GLY A 299 2.52 8.47 21.81
CA GLY A 299 1.14 8.57 21.37
C GLY A 299 0.52 9.97 21.46
N GLY A 300 1.29 11.00 21.79
CA GLY A 300 0.85 12.39 21.67
C GLY A 300 0.84 12.91 20.23
N VAL A 301 0.15 14.04 20.01
CA VAL A 301 0.02 14.73 18.72
C VAL A 301 0.87 15.99 18.70
N LEU A 302 1.69 16.12 17.67
CA LEU A 302 2.26 17.40 17.24
C LEU A 302 1.44 17.91 16.07
N LYS A 303 0.81 19.07 16.23
CA LYS A 303 -0.02 19.72 15.22
C LYS A 303 0.68 20.95 14.69
N ALA A 304 1.02 20.93 13.40
CA ALA A 304 1.68 22.03 12.73
C ALA A 304 0.74 23.23 12.54
N ARG A 305 1.25 24.44 12.84
CA ARG A 305 0.52 25.69 12.64
C ARG A 305 0.96 26.48 11.41
N GLU A 306 2.17 26.24 10.94
CA GLU A 306 2.75 26.93 9.78
C GLU A 306 3.52 25.96 8.87
N SER A 307 3.92 26.44 7.69
CA SER A 307 4.77 25.68 6.78
C SER A 307 6.24 25.90 7.12
N GLY A 308 7.07 24.86 7.02
CA GLY A 308 8.50 24.95 7.38
C GLY A 308 9.07 23.66 7.96
N SER A 309 10.28 23.73 8.52
CA SER A 309 10.84 22.60 9.29
C SER A 309 10.21 22.56 10.68
N LEU A 310 9.68 21.39 11.07
CA LEU A 310 9.11 21.20 12.40
C LEU A 310 10.18 21.18 13.49
N PHE A 311 11.37 20.68 13.15
CA PHE A 311 12.49 20.52 14.07
C PHE A 311 13.74 21.18 13.47
N GLN A 312 14.43 21.98 14.27
CA GLN A 312 15.64 22.71 13.87
C GLN A 312 16.70 22.57 14.97
N GLY A 313 17.97 22.40 14.59
CA GLY A 313 19.08 22.21 15.54
C GLY A 313 19.32 20.75 15.96
N PHE A 314 18.27 19.94 15.99
CA PHE A 314 18.32 18.55 16.46
C PHE A 314 19.22 17.61 15.64
N GLU A 315 19.93 16.76 16.36
CA GLU A 315 20.80 15.71 15.87
C GLU A 315 20.16 14.32 15.99
N LYS A 316 20.91 13.30 15.54
CA LYS A 316 20.48 11.90 15.66
C LYS A 316 20.50 11.50 17.13
N GLY A 317 19.36 11.08 17.66
CA GLY A 317 19.19 10.63 19.04
C GLY A 317 18.19 11.49 19.83
N ASP A 318 17.87 12.69 19.34
CA ASP A 318 17.04 13.62 20.11
C ASP A 318 15.54 13.39 19.93
N LEU A 319 15.15 12.81 18.80
CA LEU A 319 13.75 12.52 18.45
C LEU A 319 13.45 11.03 18.65
N GLN A 320 12.81 10.70 19.78
CA GLN A 320 12.48 9.33 20.18
C GLN A 320 10.99 9.04 19.99
N ILE A 321 10.68 7.99 19.24
CA ILE A 321 9.35 7.41 19.05
C ILE A 321 9.23 6.16 19.92
N LEU A 322 8.63 6.33 21.09
CA LEU A 322 8.34 5.27 22.06
C LEU A 322 7.13 4.44 21.61
N ALA A 323 6.76 3.42 22.40
CA ALA A 323 5.77 2.41 22.03
C ALA A 323 4.41 2.97 21.59
N GLY A 324 3.98 4.13 22.12
CA GLY A 324 2.73 4.79 21.71
C GLY A 324 2.76 5.45 20.33
N GLY A 325 3.93 5.59 19.70
CA GLY A 325 4.10 6.18 18.38
C GLY A 325 4.08 7.72 18.35
N ALA A 326 4.39 8.30 17.19
CA ALA A 326 4.32 9.74 16.93
C ALA A 326 3.12 10.07 16.04
N TYR A 327 2.33 11.08 16.38
CA TYR A 327 1.24 11.58 15.54
C TYR A 327 1.57 12.99 15.08
N ILE A 328 1.74 13.17 13.78
CA ILE A 328 2.05 14.46 13.16
C ILE A 328 0.84 14.89 12.32
N GLU A 329 0.15 15.94 12.77
CA GLU A 329 -1.00 16.52 12.09
C GLU A 329 -0.55 17.76 11.30
N VAL A 330 -0.76 17.72 9.98
CA VAL A 330 -0.48 18.87 9.10
C VAL A 330 -1.78 19.30 8.43
N GLY A 331 -2.25 20.50 8.77
CA GLY A 331 -3.52 21.03 8.27
C GLY A 331 -3.52 21.38 6.78
N THR A 332 -4.71 21.57 6.22
CA THR A 332 -4.91 21.96 4.82
C THR A 332 -4.09 23.20 4.44
N GLY A 333 -3.40 23.13 3.29
CA GLY A 333 -2.58 24.24 2.78
C GLY A 333 -1.20 24.38 3.43
N LEU A 334 -0.91 23.61 4.49
CA LEU A 334 0.42 23.59 5.11
C LEU A 334 1.32 22.54 4.46
N SER A 335 2.62 22.87 4.37
CA SER A 335 3.68 21.96 3.95
C SER A 335 4.82 22.02 4.95
N THR A 336 5.11 20.90 5.61
CA THR A 336 6.13 20.82 6.66
C THR A 336 7.19 19.77 6.33
N SER A 337 8.34 19.87 6.98
CA SER A 337 9.45 18.95 6.79
C SER A 337 10.08 18.50 8.11
N ILE A 338 10.65 17.30 8.10
CA ILE A 338 11.46 16.74 9.18
C ILE A 338 12.83 16.39 8.57
N THR A 339 13.85 17.13 9.01
CA THR A 339 15.23 17.04 8.52
C THR A 339 16.16 16.27 9.46
N THR A 340 15.65 15.80 10.60
CA THR A 340 16.41 15.04 11.61
C THR A 340 15.89 13.60 11.67
N ALA A 341 16.77 12.63 11.91
CA ALA A 341 16.37 11.24 12.04
C ALA A 341 15.57 10.99 13.32
N MET A 342 14.51 10.19 13.19
CA MET A 342 13.68 9.69 14.28
C MET A 342 14.06 8.24 14.63
N GLU A 343 14.05 7.91 15.91
CA GLU A 343 14.49 6.61 16.45
C GLU A 343 13.43 6.00 17.36
N GLY A 344 13.61 4.75 17.80
CA GLY A 344 12.78 4.13 18.85
C GLY A 344 11.88 2.98 18.40
N THR A 345 11.05 2.46 19.31
CA THR A 345 10.27 1.24 19.06
C THR A 345 8.93 1.48 18.36
N GLY A 346 8.38 2.69 18.41
CA GLY A 346 7.07 3.01 17.85
C GLY A 346 7.09 3.36 16.36
N GLY A 347 5.91 3.71 15.84
CA GLY A 347 5.70 4.11 14.46
C GLY A 347 5.31 5.58 14.29
N LEU A 348 5.34 6.06 13.06
CA LEU A 348 4.94 7.42 12.68
C LEU A 348 3.55 7.40 12.06
N THR A 349 2.63 8.22 12.55
CA THR A 349 1.30 8.43 11.96
C THR A 349 1.18 9.86 11.44
N LYS A 350 0.87 10.01 10.16
CA LYS A 350 0.56 11.29 9.50
C LYS A 350 -0.95 11.46 9.38
N THR A 351 -1.47 12.58 9.87
CA THR A 351 -2.88 13.01 9.76
C THR A 351 -2.99 14.43 9.20
N GLY A 352 -4.23 14.88 8.91
CA GLY A 352 -4.53 16.18 8.34
C GLY A 352 -4.19 16.27 6.84
N ASN A 353 -4.93 17.09 6.08
CA ASN A 353 -4.85 17.10 4.62
C ASN A 353 -3.59 17.76 4.02
N GLY A 354 -2.71 18.34 4.84
CA GLY A 354 -1.48 18.98 4.39
C GLY A 354 -0.35 18.00 4.06
N THR A 355 0.81 18.55 3.70
CA THR A 355 1.99 17.79 3.29
C THR A 355 3.03 17.69 4.40
N LEU A 356 3.51 16.48 4.68
CA LEU A 356 4.69 16.23 5.51
C LEU A 356 5.80 15.65 4.62
N THR A 357 7.00 16.24 4.67
CA THR A 357 8.18 15.76 3.92
C THR A 357 9.21 15.18 4.88
N LEU A 358 9.63 13.94 4.68
CA LEU A 358 10.77 13.35 5.37
C LEU A 358 12.00 13.48 4.47
N ASN A 359 12.92 14.37 4.86
CA ASN A 359 14.12 14.72 4.09
C ASN A 359 15.37 14.80 4.97
N SER A 360 15.44 13.99 6.02
CA SER A 360 16.62 13.86 6.87
C SER A 360 17.84 13.41 6.09
N SER A 361 19.05 13.83 6.49
CA SER A 361 20.30 13.37 5.88
C SER A 361 20.66 11.94 6.33
N THR A 362 20.27 11.59 7.55
CA THR A 362 20.41 10.27 8.18
C THR A 362 19.11 9.46 8.05
N ALA A 363 19.22 8.14 7.96
CA ALA A 363 18.04 7.27 7.92
C ALA A 363 17.33 7.26 9.27
N ASN A 364 16.00 7.19 9.25
CA ASN A 364 15.23 6.93 10.45
C ASN A 364 15.46 5.49 10.91
N THR A 365 15.48 5.26 12.22
CA THR A 365 15.69 3.93 12.82
C THR A 365 14.53 3.49 13.70
N TYR A 366 13.40 4.21 13.69
CA TYR A 366 12.20 3.75 14.37
C TYR A 366 11.70 2.41 13.80
N GLN A 367 11.09 1.59 14.65
CA GLN A 367 10.79 0.19 14.33
C GLN A 367 9.33 -0.06 13.92
N GLY A 368 8.40 0.80 14.34
CA GLY A 368 6.98 0.64 14.07
C GLY A 368 6.56 1.08 12.67
N THR A 369 5.33 0.71 12.30
CA THR A 369 4.71 1.05 11.02
C THR A 369 4.57 2.56 10.84
N THR A 370 4.87 3.03 9.63
CA THR A 370 4.50 4.37 9.16
C THR A 370 3.08 4.32 8.59
N ALA A 371 2.14 5.05 9.17
CA ALA A 371 0.75 5.12 8.70
C ALA A 371 0.44 6.53 8.18
N VAL A 372 -0.14 6.62 6.98
CA VAL A 372 -0.64 7.87 6.41
C VAL A 372 -2.16 7.77 6.33
N GLN A 373 -2.85 8.50 7.20
CA GLN A 373 -4.32 8.50 7.27
C GLN A 373 -4.93 9.60 6.42
N GLU A 374 -4.25 10.75 6.30
CA GLU A 374 -4.70 11.88 5.49
C GLU A 374 -3.53 12.73 4.98
N GLY A 375 -3.79 13.43 3.87
CA GLY A 375 -2.85 14.34 3.24
C GLY A 375 -1.73 13.61 2.52
N THR A 376 -0.60 14.30 2.33
CA THR A 376 0.56 13.72 1.61
C THR A 376 1.74 13.53 2.54
N LEU A 377 2.32 12.34 2.52
CA LEU A 377 3.68 12.06 3.00
C LEU A 377 4.63 12.00 1.81
N VAL A 378 5.65 12.86 1.81
CA VAL A 378 6.69 12.90 0.78
C VAL A 378 7.96 12.29 1.35
N LEU A 379 8.52 11.30 0.65
CA LEU A 379 9.78 10.69 1.02
C LEU A 379 10.90 11.23 0.12
N ALA A 380 11.81 12.02 0.69
CA ALA A 380 12.75 12.86 -0.06
C ALA A 380 14.19 12.85 0.51
N ARG A 381 14.56 11.82 1.28
CA ARG A 381 15.92 11.69 1.81
C ARG A 381 16.95 11.51 0.70
N THR A 382 18.06 12.25 0.81
CA THR A 382 19.11 12.32 -0.22
C THR A 382 20.02 11.09 -0.29
N ALA A 383 20.25 10.39 0.83
CA ALA A 383 21.13 9.22 0.86
C ALA A 383 20.42 7.95 0.35
N ALA A 384 21.16 7.11 -0.38
CA ALA A 384 20.61 6.04 -1.24
C ALA A 384 20.38 4.67 -0.56
N ASP A 385 20.53 4.55 0.76
CA ASP A 385 20.56 3.24 1.44
C ASP A 385 19.33 2.95 2.31
N SER A 386 18.59 1.89 1.98
CA SER A 386 17.64 1.12 2.82
C SER A 386 16.73 1.92 3.78
N GLY A 387 15.89 2.79 3.23
CA GLY A 387 14.63 3.18 3.85
C GLY A 387 14.66 4.32 4.88
N THR A 388 14.00 5.42 4.55
CA THR A 388 13.53 6.46 5.50
C THR A 388 12.35 5.96 6.34
N VAL A 389 11.64 4.93 5.89
CA VAL A 389 10.47 4.35 6.56
C VAL A 389 10.53 2.82 6.49
N ARG A 390 9.88 2.14 7.45
CA ARG A 390 9.74 0.68 7.47
C ARG A 390 8.41 0.26 6.83
N ASN A 391 7.68 -0.67 7.45
CA ASN A 391 6.34 -1.05 7.04
C ASN A 391 5.49 0.21 6.87
N LEU A 392 4.74 0.25 5.77
CA LEU A 392 4.01 1.42 5.32
C LEU A 392 2.54 1.06 5.12
N GLU A 393 1.64 1.80 5.77
CA GLU A 393 0.21 1.79 5.52
C GLU A 393 -0.21 3.12 4.90
N VAL A 394 -0.82 3.05 3.71
CA VAL A 394 -1.34 4.20 2.98
C VAL A 394 -2.86 4.14 2.98
N GLY A 395 -3.47 5.11 3.65
CA GLY A 395 -4.90 5.14 3.94
C GLY A 395 -5.28 4.35 5.20
N ASP A 396 -6.42 4.70 5.77
CA ASP A 396 -7.01 4.01 6.92
C ASP A 396 -8.30 3.25 6.57
N GLY A 397 -8.70 3.27 5.30
CA GLY A 397 -9.95 2.70 4.79
C GLY A 397 -11.13 3.66 4.89
N THR A 398 -10.91 4.89 5.34
CA THR A 398 -11.93 5.93 5.50
C THR A 398 -11.56 7.17 4.69
N GLY A 399 -12.56 7.94 4.27
CA GLY A 399 -12.34 9.11 3.42
C GLY A 399 -12.46 8.84 1.92
N ALA A 400 -12.10 9.85 1.12
CA ALA A 400 -12.23 9.81 -0.33
C ALA A 400 -11.03 9.07 -0.96
N ALA A 401 -11.22 8.43 -2.12
CA ALA A 401 -10.12 7.83 -2.86
C ALA A 401 -8.99 8.86 -3.09
N GLY A 402 -7.77 8.55 -2.62
CA GLY A 402 -6.61 9.43 -2.72
C GLY A 402 -6.53 10.53 -1.65
N SER A 403 -7.32 10.47 -0.57
CA SER A 403 -7.19 11.41 0.56
C SER A 403 -5.92 11.20 1.39
N ALA A 404 -5.35 9.98 1.35
CA ALA A 404 -4.05 9.66 1.93
C ALA A 404 -3.06 9.32 0.81
N VAL A 405 -1.94 10.02 0.74
CA VAL A 405 -0.96 9.87 -0.36
C VAL A 405 0.43 9.67 0.21
N VAL A 406 1.15 8.67 -0.31
CA VAL A 406 2.61 8.58 -0.18
C VAL A 406 3.23 8.82 -1.55
N ARG A 407 4.20 9.73 -1.62
CA ARG A 407 4.90 10.07 -2.85
C ARG A 407 6.42 10.02 -2.65
N LEU A 408 7.11 9.35 -3.56
CA LEU A 408 8.58 9.32 -3.59
C LEU A 408 9.15 10.51 -4.38
N ASP A 409 10.10 11.23 -3.80
CA ASP A 409 10.89 12.25 -4.50
C ASP A 409 12.34 11.86 -4.71
N LYS A 410 12.76 10.78 -4.04
CA LYS A 410 14.07 10.15 -4.17
C LYS A 410 13.89 8.63 -4.29
N ASN A 411 14.94 7.96 -4.74
CA ASN A 411 14.94 6.50 -4.84
C ASN A 411 15.19 5.87 -3.45
N GLU A 412 14.81 4.60 -3.28
CA GLU A 412 15.15 3.74 -2.13
C GLU A 412 14.79 4.39 -0.78
N GLN A 413 13.54 4.81 -0.65
CA GLN A 413 13.03 5.54 0.52
C GLN A 413 12.32 4.65 1.52
N ILE A 414 12.00 3.42 1.15
CA ILE A 414 11.36 2.42 2.02
C ILE A 414 12.39 1.31 2.29
N LYS A 415 12.33 0.70 3.46
CA LYS A 415 13.23 -0.40 3.79
C LYS A 415 12.94 -1.61 2.89
N ASN A 416 13.97 -2.26 2.38
CA ASN A 416 13.85 -3.33 1.38
C ASN A 416 13.09 -4.59 1.85
N ASP A 417 12.92 -4.78 3.16
CA ASP A 417 12.12 -5.87 3.76
C ASP A 417 10.75 -5.39 4.27
N ALA A 418 10.38 -4.14 4.01
CA ALA A 418 9.14 -3.57 4.50
C ALA A 418 7.93 -4.08 3.71
N SER A 419 6.81 -4.26 4.41
CA SER A 419 5.51 -4.45 3.78
C SER A 419 4.85 -3.09 3.48
N VAL A 420 4.38 -2.88 2.27
CA VAL A 420 3.55 -1.73 1.87
C VAL A 420 2.10 -2.17 1.65
N THR A 421 1.16 -1.57 2.37
CA THR A 421 -0.29 -1.80 2.19
C THR A 421 -0.98 -0.51 1.78
N ILE A 422 -1.81 -0.58 0.74
CA ILE A 422 -2.62 0.54 0.25
C ILE A 422 -4.10 0.22 0.47
N LYS A 423 -4.80 1.02 1.27
CA LYS A 423 -6.24 0.90 1.55
C LYS A 423 -7.06 1.73 0.56
N SER A 424 -8.39 1.65 0.61
CA SER A 424 -9.31 2.22 -0.40
C SER A 424 -9.22 3.73 -0.62
N ASP A 425 -8.83 4.48 0.41
CA ASP A 425 -8.60 5.93 0.39
C ASP A 425 -7.14 6.30 0.10
N GLY A 426 -6.24 5.31 0.05
CA GLY A 426 -4.81 5.48 -0.11
C GLY A 426 -4.34 5.59 -1.56
N ALA A 427 -3.24 6.31 -1.78
CA ALA A 427 -2.50 6.35 -3.03
C ALA A 427 -0.98 6.27 -2.80
N PHE A 428 -0.32 5.25 -3.37
CA PHE A 428 1.14 5.15 -3.36
C PHE A 428 1.71 5.46 -4.75
N GLN A 429 2.55 6.49 -4.80
CA GLN A 429 3.11 7.03 -6.03
C GLN A 429 4.63 6.94 -6.01
N LEU A 430 5.20 6.11 -6.88
CA LEU A 430 6.66 6.08 -7.06
C LEU A 430 7.16 7.34 -7.75
N ASN A 431 6.29 8.05 -8.50
CA ASN A 431 6.61 9.34 -9.10
C ASN A 431 7.94 9.33 -9.91
N GLY A 432 8.14 8.26 -10.69
CA GLY A 432 9.34 8.11 -11.51
C GLY A 432 10.59 7.61 -10.77
N LYS A 433 10.48 7.22 -9.49
CA LYS A 433 11.59 6.75 -8.65
C LYS A 433 11.70 5.23 -8.62
N THR A 434 12.91 4.75 -8.28
CA THR A 434 13.15 3.32 -8.00
C THR A 434 12.95 3.05 -6.51
N GLU A 435 12.26 1.97 -6.19
CA GLU A 435 12.00 1.54 -4.82
C GLU A 435 12.10 0.02 -4.69
N THR A 436 12.64 -0.43 -3.56
CA THR A 436 12.70 -1.85 -3.19
C THR A 436 11.93 -2.07 -1.90
N VAL A 437 11.03 -3.06 -1.88
CA VAL A 437 10.23 -3.43 -0.70
C VAL A 437 10.20 -4.94 -0.52
N GLY A 438 9.77 -5.41 0.65
CA GLY A 438 9.49 -6.84 0.85
C GLY A 438 8.26 -7.23 0.05
N SER A 439 7.12 -6.62 0.39
CA SER A 439 5.85 -6.89 -0.29
C SER A 439 5.08 -5.61 -0.60
N LEU A 440 4.31 -5.61 -1.68
CA LEU A 440 3.29 -4.59 -1.96
C LEU A 440 1.90 -5.23 -2.00
N VAL A 441 0.94 -4.71 -1.25
CA VAL A 441 -0.47 -5.13 -1.31
C VAL A 441 -1.37 -3.91 -1.54
N ASN A 442 -2.05 -3.86 -2.69
CA ASN A 442 -3.12 -2.89 -2.92
C ASN A 442 -4.49 -3.52 -2.66
N GLN A 443 -5.16 -3.08 -1.59
CA GLN A 443 -6.47 -3.58 -1.12
C GLN A 443 -7.66 -2.72 -1.57
N GLY A 444 -7.45 -1.76 -2.47
CA GLY A 444 -8.54 -0.90 -2.94
C GLY A 444 -8.15 0.51 -3.35
N GLY A 445 -6.92 0.94 -3.07
CA GLY A 445 -6.42 2.27 -3.36
C GLY A 445 -5.79 2.41 -4.74
N SER A 446 -4.95 3.42 -4.90
CA SER A 446 -4.25 3.71 -6.16
C SER A 446 -2.75 3.46 -6.05
N PHE A 447 -2.20 2.70 -7.00
CA PHE A 447 -0.76 2.51 -7.15
C PHE A 447 -0.30 3.00 -8.52
N THR A 448 0.72 3.85 -8.56
CA THR A 448 1.31 4.37 -9.82
C THR A 448 2.83 4.40 -9.78
N THR A 449 3.47 4.03 -10.89
CA THR A 449 4.94 4.00 -11.00
C THR A 449 5.53 5.32 -11.52
N GLY A 450 4.80 6.09 -12.33
CA GLY A 450 5.45 6.98 -13.29
C GLY A 450 6.48 6.20 -14.14
N ALA A 451 7.56 6.85 -14.59
CA ALA A 451 8.68 6.15 -15.24
C ALA A 451 9.59 5.36 -14.26
N GLY A 452 9.11 5.10 -13.04
CA GLY A 452 9.86 4.52 -11.94
C GLY A 452 9.81 3.00 -11.92
N LYS A 453 10.56 2.40 -11.01
CA LYS A 453 10.67 0.95 -10.87
C LYS A 453 10.34 0.51 -9.45
N LEU A 454 9.43 -0.46 -9.30
CA LEU A 454 9.25 -1.19 -8.04
C LEU A 454 9.88 -2.58 -8.16
N THR A 455 10.71 -2.95 -7.19
CA THR A 455 11.12 -4.33 -6.96
C THR A 455 10.53 -4.79 -5.63
N ALA A 456 9.76 -5.89 -5.63
CA ALA A 456 9.32 -6.56 -4.41
C ALA A 456 10.10 -7.87 -4.23
N GLY A 457 10.60 -8.11 -3.01
CA GLY A 457 11.39 -9.30 -2.68
C GLY A 457 10.55 -10.55 -2.38
N ASP A 458 9.34 -10.36 -1.86
CA ASP A 458 8.42 -11.44 -1.48
C ASP A 458 7.25 -11.54 -2.45
N SER A 459 6.45 -10.46 -2.61
CA SER A 459 5.31 -10.48 -3.53
C SER A 459 4.77 -9.09 -3.90
N VAL A 460 4.07 -9.04 -5.04
CA VAL A 460 3.17 -7.93 -5.40
C VAL A 460 1.75 -8.47 -5.49
N THR A 461 0.84 -7.99 -4.66
CA THR A 461 -0.57 -8.36 -4.66
C THR A 461 -1.46 -7.17 -5.05
N PHE A 462 -2.15 -7.31 -6.18
CA PHE A 462 -3.21 -6.42 -6.63
C PHE A 462 -4.58 -7.05 -6.31
N ALA A 463 -5.07 -6.78 -5.11
CA ALA A 463 -6.34 -7.32 -4.62
C ALA A 463 -7.55 -6.42 -4.95
N GLY A 464 -7.32 -5.14 -5.21
CA GLY A 464 -8.36 -4.17 -5.54
C GLY A 464 -7.80 -2.87 -6.10
N GLY A 465 -8.69 -1.88 -6.27
CA GLY A 465 -8.32 -0.51 -6.61
C GLY A 465 -7.84 -0.32 -8.05
N THR A 466 -6.97 0.66 -8.26
CA THR A 466 -6.34 0.94 -9.57
C THR A 466 -4.83 0.74 -9.47
N ASN A 467 -4.28 -0.12 -10.31
CA ASN A 467 -2.85 -0.42 -10.37
C ASN A 467 -2.35 -0.06 -11.77
N THR A 468 -1.52 0.98 -11.85
CA THR A 468 -1.01 1.49 -13.13
C THR A 468 0.50 1.45 -13.16
N ILE A 469 1.04 0.62 -14.04
CA ILE A 469 2.44 0.65 -14.44
C ILE A 469 2.52 1.61 -15.62
N ASN A 470 2.99 2.82 -15.36
CA ASN A 470 3.00 3.89 -16.34
C ASN A 470 4.05 3.67 -17.44
N SER A 471 3.98 4.49 -18.49
CA SER A 471 4.99 4.49 -19.56
C SER A 471 6.42 4.66 -19.02
N GLY A 472 7.33 3.76 -19.42
CA GLY A 472 8.70 3.69 -18.91
C GLY A 472 8.84 3.07 -17.51
N GLY A 473 7.72 2.82 -16.82
CA GLY A 473 7.70 2.22 -15.50
C GLY A 473 7.88 0.71 -15.52
N THR A 474 8.33 0.15 -14.39
CA THR A 474 8.48 -1.30 -14.20
C THR A 474 8.00 -1.72 -12.82
N VAL A 475 7.31 -2.86 -12.73
CA VAL A 475 7.11 -3.58 -11.48
C VAL A 475 7.69 -4.98 -11.65
N GLU A 476 8.49 -5.43 -10.69
CA GLU A 476 9.06 -6.77 -10.72
C GLU A 476 9.00 -7.48 -9.36
N SER A 477 8.69 -8.77 -9.42
CA SER A 477 8.63 -9.71 -8.29
C SER A 477 8.72 -11.13 -8.85
N ASP A 478 9.19 -12.10 -8.07
CA ASP A 478 9.10 -13.52 -8.42
C ASP A 478 7.72 -14.13 -8.10
N HIS A 479 6.90 -13.41 -7.33
CA HIS A 479 5.49 -13.68 -7.10
C HIS A 479 4.62 -12.45 -7.34
N VAL A 480 3.69 -12.54 -8.29
CA VAL A 480 2.69 -11.49 -8.58
C VAL A 480 1.31 -12.11 -8.50
N VAL A 481 0.46 -11.58 -7.63
CA VAL A 481 -0.92 -12.03 -7.43
C VAL A 481 -1.88 -10.94 -7.86
N ILE A 482 -2.80 -11.27 -8.76
CA ILE A 482 -3.88 -10.38 -9.18
C ILE A 482 -5.21 -11.07 -8.88
N SER A 483 -5.96 -10.54 -7.93
CA SER A 483 -7.26 -11.07 -7.50
C SER A 483 -8.39 -10.05 -7.57
N GLY A 484 -8.11 -8.84 -8.06
CA GLY A 484 -9.11 -7.80 -8.25
C GLY A 484 -8.52 -6.49 -8.82
N GLY A 485 -9.35 -5.45 -8.81
CA GLY A 485 -8.97 -4.11 -9.26
C GLY A 485 -8.84 -3.94 -10.77
N THR A 486 -8.51 -2.73 -11.19
CA THR A 486 -8.17 -2.37 -12.56
C THR A 486 -6.65 -2.35 -12.70
N ASN A 487 -6.09 -3.31 -13.44
CA ASN A 487 -4.64 -3.48 -13.58
C ASN A 487 -4.22 -3.12 -14.99
N THR A 488 -3.46 -2.04 -15.14
CA THR A 488 -3.05 -1.49 -16.44
C THR A 488 -1.53 -1.38 -16.52
N VAL A 489 -0.98 -1.95 -17.58
CA VAL A 489 0.39 -1.67 -18.04
C VAL A 489 0.27 -0.75 -19.25
N GLU A 490 0.63 0.52 -19.05
CA GLU A 490 0.58 1.52 -20.11
C GLU A 490 1.59 1.20 -21.23
N ALA A 491 1.41 1.85 -22.38
CA ALA A 491 2.34 1.75 -23.49
C ALA A 491 3.77 2.10 -23.05
N GLY A 492 4.70 1.14 -23.17
CA GLY A 492 6.09 1.28 -22.73
C GLY A 492 6.32 0.96 -21.24
N GLY A 493 5.29 0.61 -20.47
CA GLY A 493 5.42 0.04 -19.13
C GLY A 493 5.68 -1.48 -19.18
N ASN A 494 6.21 -2.05 -18.08
CA ASN A 494 6.52 -3.47 -17.99
C ASN A 494 6.17 -4.08 -16.63
N LEU A 495 5.35 -5.13 -16.62
CA LEU A 495 5.19 -6.03 -15.47
C LEU A 495 6.12 -7.23 -15.66
N LYS A 496 7.05 -7.47 -14.73
CA LYS A 496 8.01 -8.58 -14.82
C LYS A 496 7.77 -9.59 -13.70
N VAL A 497 7.61 -10.84 -14.09
CA VAL A 497 7.54 -11.99 -13.18
C VAL A 497 8.89 -12.68 -13.25
N LEU A 498 9.66 -12.59 -12.16
CA LEU A 498 11.01 -13.14 -12.08
C LEU A 498 10.98 -14.67 -11.94
N ALA A 499 12.13 -15.31 -12.13
CA ALA A 499 12.27 -16.75 -11.95
C ALA A 499 12.50 -17.09 -10.47
N GLY A 500 12.16 -18.31 -10.05
CA GLY A 500 12.50 -18.86 -8.74
C GLY A 500 11.41 -18.74 -7.67
N GLY A 501 10.34 -17.98 -7.94
CA GLY A 501 9.16 -17.85 -7.08
C GLY A 501 7.92 -18.56 -7.63
N GLU A 502 6.75 -18.21 -7.10
CA GLU A 502 5.45 -18.81 -7.45
C GLU A 502 4.86 -18.32 -8.78
N GLY A 503 5.49 -17.32 -9.41
CA GLY A 503 5.09 -16.84 -10.74
C GLY A 503 3.94 -15.83 -10.70
N LEU A 504 3.10 -15.84 -11.74
CA LEU A 504 1.92 -15.00 -11.87
C LEU A 504 0.66 -15.77 -11.49
N GLU A 505 -0.10 -15.26 -10.54
CA GLU A 505 -1.43 -15.76 -10.19
C GLU A 505 -2.53 -14.80 -10.63
N LEU A 506 -3.51 -15.32 -11.38
CA LEU A 506 -4.70 -14.58 -11.81
C LEU A 506 -5.96 -15.28 -11.27
N ASN A 507 -6.60 -14.65 -10.29
CA ASN A 507 -7.76 -15.22 -9.60
C ASN A 507 -9.03 -14.44 -9.95
N ASN A 508 -9.75 -14.89 -10.99
CA ASN A 508 -10.93 -14.21 -11.55
C ASN A 508 -10.67 -12.70 -11.81
N ALA A 509 -9.52 -12.41 -12.40
CA ALA A 509 -9.00 -11.06 -12.53
C ALA A 509 -8.35 -10.80 -13.89
N SER A 510 -8.17 -9.54 -14.22
CA SER A 510 -7.62 -9.12 -15.51
C SER A 510 -6.42 -8.19 -15.36
N VAL A 511 -5.51 -8.29 -16.32
CA VAL A 511 -4.45 -7.31 -16.59
C VAL A 511 -4.59 -6.82 -18.03
N THR A 512 -4.51 -5.51 -18.22
CA THR A 512 -4.58 -4.86 -19.53
C THR A 512 -3.22 -4.32 -19.93
N LEU A 513 -2.73 -4.72 -21.10
CA LEU A 513 -1.49 -4.31 -21.71
C LEU A 513 -1.81 -3.36 -22.87
N ASN A 514 -1.51 -2.07 -22.73
CA ASN A 514 -1.93 -1.08 -23.71
C ASN A 514 -1.08 -1.17 -24.99
N SER A 515 -1.74 -1.34 -26.12
CA SER A 515 -1.20 -1.24 -27.47
C SER A 515 -0.69 0.17 -27.78
N SER A 516 0.28 0.27 -28.67
CA SER A 516 0.78 1.56 -29.15
C SER A 516 1.38 1.45 -30.55
N LYS A 517 1.77 2.58 -31.15
CA LYS A 517 2.58 2.61 -32.38
C LYS A 517 4.08 2.45 -32.10
N GLY A 518 4.49 2.60 -30.84
CA GLY A 518 5.87 2.48 -30.37
C GLY A 518 6.02 1.23 -29.53
N ALA A 519 6.48 1.39 -28.28
CA ALA A 519 6.53 0.31 -27.30
C ALA A 519 5.13 0.07 -26.72
N ALA A 520 4.59 -1.14 -26.91
CA ALA A 520 3.36 -1.54 -26.23
C ALA A 520 3.62 -1.84 -24.75
N GLY A 521 2.58 -1.92 -23.94
CA GLY A 521 2.68 -2.47 -22.59
C GLY A 521 3.10 -3.93 -22.66
N SER A 522 3.96 -4.36 -21.72
CA SER A 522 4.53 -5.71 -21.72
C SER A 522 4.36 -6.41 -20.37
N LEU A 523 4.08 -7.71 -20.44
CA LEU A 523 4.22 -8.67 -19.35
C LEU A 523 5.40 -9.59 -19.69
N THR A 524 6.50 -9.52 -18.93
CA THR A 524 7.66 -10.40 -19.10
C THR A 524 7.59 -11.55 -18.09
N LEU A 525 7.62 -12.80 -18.56
CA LEU A 525 7.49 -14.01 -17.75
C LEU A 525 8.79 -14.81 -17.70
N ARG A 526 9.37 -14.92 -16.51
CA ARG A 526 10.47 -15.83 -16.18
C ARG A 526 10.06 -16.94 -15.20
N GLY A 527 8.89 -16.79 -14.58
CA GLY A 527 8.14 -17.82 -13.87
C GLY A 527 6.83 -18.18 -14.59
N ASP A 528 6.12 -19.17 -14.05
CA ASP A 528 4.91 -19.74 -14.64
C ASP A 528 3.66 -18.89 -14.34
N VAL A 529 2.54 -19.24 -14.97
CA VAL A 529 1.24 -18.59 -14.80
C VAL A 529 0.23 -19.60 -14.24
N THR A 530 -0.41 -19.25 -13.13
CA THR A 530 -1.55 -19.98 -12.58
C THR A 530 -2.81 -19.12 -12.68
N SER A 531 -3.89 -19.67 -13.21
CA SER A 531 -5.17 -18.98 -13.38
C SER A 531 -6.32 -19.79 -12.80
N THR A 532 -7.21 -19.12 -12.05
CA THR A 532 -8.47 -19.67 -11.56
C THR A 532 -9.66 -18.79 -11.96
N GLY A 533 -10.84 -19.38 -12.12
CA GLY A 533 -12.04 -18.65 -12.54
C GLY A 533 -11.90 -18.06 -13.95
N ASN A 534 -12.52 -16.91 -14.18
CA ASN A 534 -12.44 -16.23 -15.48
C ASN A 534 -11.44 -15.08 -15.40
N SER A 535 -10.23 -15.33 -15.91
CA SER A 535 -9.13 -14.36 -15.89
C SER A 535 -8.72 -13.94 -17.29
N SER A 536 -8.03 -12.81 -17.42
CA SER A 536 -7.55 -12.35 -18.72
C SER A 536 -6.24 -11.57 -18.71
N ILE A 537 -5.48 -11.75 -19.79
CA ILE A 537 -4.34 -10.91 -20.17
C ILE A 537 -4.71 -10.23 -21.48
N ALA A 538 -5.26 -9.03 -21.36
CA ALA A 538 -5.89 -8.33 -22.46
C ALA A 538 -4.94 -7.33 -23.12
N THR A 539 -5.08 -7.12 -24.43
CA THR A 539 -4.60 -5.92 -25.11
C THR A 539 -5.73 -4.89 -25.26
N ALA A 540 -5.43 -3.60 -25.08
CA ALA A 540 -6.38 -2.50 -25.29
C ALA A 540 -5.67 -1.25 -25.87
N GLY A 541 -6.38 -0.16 -26.16
CA GLY A 541 -5.79 1.11 -26.61
C GLY A 541 -5.79 1.32 -28.13
N VAL A 542 -5.09 2.37 -28.58
CA VAL A 542 -5.07 2.85 -29.98
C VAL A 542 -3.68 2.70 -30.60
N GLY A 543 -3.32 1.48 -30.98
CA GLY A 543 -2.02 1.17 -31.56
C GLY A 543 -2.06 -0.01 -32.53
N THR A 544 -1.06 -0.10 -33.40
CA THR A 544 -0.88 -1.24 -34.30
C THR A 544 -0.14 -2.39 -33.64
N ASN A 545 0.67 -2.11 -32.61
CA ASN A 545 1.39 -3.13 -31.84
C ASN A 545 0.53 -3.46 -30.62
N ALA A 546 -0.01 -4.68 -30.58
CA ALA A 546 -0.75 -5.16 -29.42
C ALA A 546 0.14 -5.19 -28.17
N GLY A 547 -0.49 -5.18 -26.99
CA GLY A 547 0.20 -5.53 -25.75
C GLY A 547 0.87 -6.90 -25.87
N THR A 548 1.99 -7.10 -25.19
CA THR A 548 2.84 -8.28 -25.37
C THR A 548 3.01 -9.10 -24.10
N VAL A 549 2.87 -10.42 -24.22
CA VAL A 549 3.35 -11.40 -23.23
C VAL A 549 4.67 -11.94 -23.75
N ASN A 550 5.77 -11.61 -23.09
CA ASN A 550 7.12 -12.04 -23.46
C ASN A 550 7.58 -13.18 -22.53
N LEU A 551 7.82 -14.38 -23.07
CA LEU A 551 8.23 -15.55 -22.27
C LEU A 551 9.75 -15.58 -21.96
N ASP A 552 10.48 -14.52 -22.33
CA ASP A 552 11.91 -14.33 -22.06
C ASP A 552 12.79 -15.49 -22.57
N GLY A 553 12.38 -16.10 -23.69
CA GLY A 553 13.12 -17.17 -24.35
C GLY A 553 12.95 -18.57 -23.73
N GLY A 554 12.28 -18.71 -22.58
CA GLY A 554 12.03 -20.02 -21.97
C GLY A 554 10.63 -20.56 -22.28
N THR A 555 10.43 -21.87 -22.07
CA THR A 555 9.08 -22.44 -22.02
C THR A 555 8.43 -22.07 -20.69
N ARG A 556 7.16 -21.65 -20.71
CA ARG A 556 6.39 -21.29 -19.51
C ARG A 556 5.13 -22.13 -19.42
N ASP A 557 4.84 -22.55 -18.20
CA ASP A 557 3.61 -23.25 -17.90
C ASP A 557 2.48 -22.23 -17.69
N PHE A 558 1.35 -22.48 -18.34
CA PHE A 558 0.08 -21.77 -18.18
C PHE A 558 -0.91 -22.77 -17.58
N ASN A 559 -0.95 -22.83 -16.25
CA ASN A 559 -1.85 -23.68 -15.49
C ASN A 559 -3.21 -23.00 -15.31
N VAL A 560 -4.17 -23.36 -16.16
CA VAL A 560 -5.57 -22.92 -16.04
C VAL A 560 -6.32 -23.95 -15.20
N VAL A 561 -6.30 -23.75 -13.88
CA VAL A 561 -6.83 -24.70 -12.90
C VAL A 561 -8.34 -24.92 -13.10
N SER A 562 -9.07 -23.82 -13.30
CA SER A 562 -10.52 -23.83 -13.56
C SER A 562 -10.93 -22.60 -14.37
N GLY A 563 -12.09 -22.67 -15.02
CA GLY A 563 -12.64 -21.56 -15.81
C GLY A 563 -11.85 -21.30 -17.09
N GLN A 564 -11.67 -20.02 -17.42
CA GLN A 564 -11.03 -19.58 -18.67
C GLN A 564 -9.92 -18.55 -18.41
N LEU A 565 -8.77 -18.73 -19.05
CA LEU A 565 -7.77 -17.68 -19.24
C LEU A 565 -7.85 -17.14 -20.67
N ALA A 566 -8.33 -15.91 -20.85
CA ALA A 566 -8.37 -15.25 -22.14
C ALA A 566 -7.12 -14.38 -22.37
N VAL A 567 -6.33 -14.68 -23.40
CA VAL A 567 -5.12 -13.94 -23.79
C VAL A 567 -5.33 -13.31 -25.16
N SER A 568 -5.61 -12.00 -25.19
CA SER A 568 -5.70 -11.23 -26.43
C SER A 568 -4.43 -10.47 -26.78
N ALA A 569 -3.49 -10.38 -25.83
CA ALA A 569 -2.14 -9.91 -26.08
C ALA A 569 -1.34 -10.90 -26.96
N ASP A 570 -0.36 -10.38 -27.70
CA ASP A 570 0.54 -11.21 -28.51
C ASP A 570 1.55 -11.94 -27.60
N ILE A 571 1.64 -13.27 -27.71
CA ILE A 571 2.64 -14.06 -26.99
C ILE A 571 3.91 -14.16 -27.82
N THR A 572 5.07 -13.85 -27.23
CA THR A 572 6.35 -13.71 -27.93
C THR A 572 7.48 -14.40 -27.18
N ASN A 573 8.48 -14.88 -27.92
CA ASN A 573 9.68 -15.59 -27.43
C ASN A 573 9.37 -16.89 -26.66
N GLY A 574 10.35 -17.78 -26.55
CA GLY A 574 10.20 -19.01 -25.74
C GLY A 574 9.20 -20.03 -26.29
N GLY A 575 8.54 -20.77 -25.41
CA GLY A 575 7.54 -21.80 -25.72
C GLY A 575 6.42 -21.86 -24.67
N LEU A 576 5.35 -22.60 -24.93
CA LEU A 576 4.15 -22.61 -24.11
C LEU A 576 3.76 -24.03 -23.71
N THR A 577 3.50 -24.27 -22.44
CA THR A 577 2.86 -25.49 -21.94
C THR A 577 1.53 -25.13 -21.30
N LYS A 578 0.41 -25.61 -21.83
CA LYS A 578 -0.91 -25.47 -21.23
C LYS A 578 -1.15 -26.63 -20.27
N LEU A 579 -1.40 -26.31 -18.99
CA LEU A 579 -1.74 -27.24 -17.93
C LEU A 579 -3.15 -26.95 -17.38
N GLY A 580 -3.68 -27.89 -16.59
CA GLY A 580 -4.94 -27.75 -15.85
C GLY A 580 -6.19 -27.95 -16.71
N THR A 581 -7.28 -28.34 -16.08
CA THR A 581 -8.54 -28.72 -16.75
C THR A 581 -9.27 -27.57 -17.46
N GLY A 582 -8.96 -26.32 -17.16
CA GLY A 582 -9.63 -25.15 -17.73
C GLY A 582 -9.22 -24.84 -19.18
N THR A 583 -9.85 -23.81 -19.75
CA THR A 583 -9.61 -23.40 -21.15
C THR A 583 -8.69 -22.18 -21.20
N MET A 584 -7.62 -22.25 -21.99
CA MET A 584 -6.85 -21.07 -22.38
C MET A 584 -7.30 -20.63 -23.78
N VAL A 585 -7.74 -19.38 -23.94
CA VAL A 585 -8.10 -18.82 -25.24
C VAL A 585 -7.00 -17.87 -25.70
N VAL A 586 -6.40 -18.13 -26.86
CA VAL A 586 -5.39 -17.25 -27.48
C VAL A 586 -6.01 -16.58 -28.70
N SER A 587 -6.26 -15.27 -28.58
CA SER A 587 -6.83 -14.44 -29.65
C SER A 587 -5.84 -13.45 -30.28
N GLY A 588 -4.69 -13.24 -29.64
CA GLY A 588 -3.56 -12.49 -30.21
C GLY A 588 -2.81 -13.26 -31.29
N ASN A 589 -1.88 -12.57 -31.96
CA ASN A 589 -0.96 -13.15 -32.93
C ASN A 589 0.32 -13.61 -32.22
N SER A 590 0.34 -14.87 -31.79
CA SER A 590 1.48 -15.41 -31.06
C SER A 590 2.62 -15.77 -32.02
N THR A 591 3.84 -15.34 -31.67
CA THR A 591 5.05 -15.45 -32.51
C THR A 591 6.24 -16.08 -31.77
N TYR A 592 6.00 -16.72 -30.62
CA TYR A 592 7.01 -17.54 -29.96
C TYR A 592 7.43 -18.73 -30.86
N ALA A 593 8.70 -19.13 -30.76
CA ALA A 593 9.32 -20.09 -31.68
C ALA A 593 9.53 -21.49 -31.07
N GLY A 594 9.38 -21.64 -29.76
CA GLY A 594 9.44 -22.91 -29.05
C GLY A 594 8.19 -23.76 -29.28
N THR A 595 8.17 -24.92 -28.64
CA THR A 595 7.06 -25.88 -28.71
C THR A 595 5.82 -25.34 -28.00
N THR A 596 4.65 -25.69 -28.53
CA THR A 596 3.36 -25.59 -27.83
C THR A 596 2.97 -26.97 -27.32
N THR A 597 2.86 -27.16 -26.01
CA THR A 597 2.40 -28.40 -25.39
C THR A 597 1.05 -28.17 -24.74
N ILE A 598 0.08 -29.05 -24.97
CA ILE A 598 -1.22 -29.08 -24.29
C ILE A 598 -1.25 -30.36 -23.46
N SER A 599 -0.92 -30.24 -22.18
CA SER A 599 -0.85 -31.40 -21.28
C SER A 599 -2.21 -31.79 -20.71
N GLU A 600 -3.12 -30.82 -20.56
CA GLU A 600 -4.47 -31.04 -20.04
C GLU A 600 -5.40 -29.88 -20.43
N GLY A 601 -6.70 -30.17 -20.53
CA GLY A 601 -7.74 -29.20 -20.83
C GLY A 601 -7.64 -28.67 -22.26
N THR A 602 -8.15 -27.47 -22.50
CA THR A 602 -8.29 -26.93 -23.86
C THR A 602 -7.38 -25.71 -24.07
N LEU A 603 -6.59 -25.73 -25.15
CA LEU A 603 -6.01 -24.53 -25.76
C LEU A 603 -6.85 -24.16 -26.97
N ASN A 604 -7.64 -23.10 -26.87
CA ASN A 604 -8.50 -22.59 -27.94
C ASN A 604 -7.82 -21.42 -28.68
N VAL A 605 -7.45 -21.63 -29.94
CA VAL A 605 -6.79 -20.64 -30.79
C VAL A 605 -7.81 -19.97 -31.70
N THR A 606 -8.14 -18.71 -31.39
CA THR A 606 -8.94 -17.84 -32.27
C THR A 606 -8.06 -16.94 -33.15
N GLY A 607 -6.88 -16.57 -32.62
CA GLY A 607 -5.84 -15.79 -33.28
C GLY A 607 -4.88 -16.66 -34.08
N SER A 608 -3.60 -16.70 -33.69
CA SER A 608 -2.60 -17.58 -34.33
C SER A 608 -1.46 -17.97 -33.38
N LEU A 609 -0.81 -19.10 -33.68
CA LEU A 609 0.46 -19.62 -33.15
C LEU A 609 1.51 -19.65 -34.28
N SER A 610 1.68 -18.50 -34.94
CA SER A 610 2.31 -18.36 -36.26
C SER A 610 3.77 -18.84 -36.40
N LYS A 611 4.51 -18.99 -35.29
CA LYS A 611 5.92 -19.39 -35.30
C LYS A 611 6.26 -20.60 -34.42
N THR A 612 5.27 -21.24 -33.79
CA THR A 612 5.53 -22.42 -32.95
C THR A 612 6.32 -23.46 -33.74
N SER A 613 7.35 -24.07 -33.14
CA SER A 613 8.18 -25.06 -33.85
C SER A 613 7.54 -26.44 -33.91
N SER A 614 6.71 -26.76 -32.91
CA SER A 614 5.91 -27.97 -32.86
C SER A 614 4.69 -27.77 -31.98
N VAL A 615 3.71 -28.67 -32.12
CA VAL A 615 2.56 -28.80 -31.24
C VAL A 615 2.52 -30.22 -30.69
N VAL A 616 2.43 -30.36 -29.38
CA VAL A 616 2.25 -31.65 -28.69
C VAL A 616 0.94 -31.58 -27.95
N VAL A 617 0.00 -32.48 -28.26
CA VAL A 617 -1.21 -32.70 -27.49
C VAL A 617 -1.01 -33.99 -26.70
N ALA A 618 -1.14 -33.91 -25.38
CA ALA A 618 -1.00 -35.04 -24.47
C ALA A 618 -2.37 -35.66 -24.15
N ASP A 619 -2.37 -36.71 -23.32
CA ASP A 619 -3.59 -37.34 -22.82
C ASP A 619 -4.52 -36.36 -22.10
N GLY A 620 -5.79 -36.35 -22.52
CA GLY A 620 -6.80 -35.40 -22.06
C GLY A 620 -6.62 -33.96 -22.55
N GLY A 621 -5.62 -33.68 -23.39
CA GLY A 621 -5.40 -32.37 -24.01
C GLY A 621 -6.26 -32.15 -25.26
N THR A 622 -6.72 -30.92 -25.45
CA THR A 622 -7.43 -30.49 -26.66
C THR A 622 -6.80 -29.23 -27.26
N LEU A 623 -6.36 -29.31 -28.51
CA LEU A 623 -6.13 -28.13 -29.36
C LEU A 623 -7.43 -27.79 -30.09
N MET A 624 -8.06 -26.67 -29.74
CA MET A 624 -9.28 -26.19 -30.40
C MET A 624 -8.95 -25.05 -31.36
N LEU A 625 -9.48 -25.12 -32.58
CA LEU A 625 -9.33 -24.12 -33.65
C LEU A 625 -10.67 -23.40 -33.84
N SER A 626 -10.69 -22.09 -33.62
CA SER A 626 -11.93 -21.31 -33.66
C SER A 626 -11.72 -19.90 -34.24
N GLY A 627 -12.75 -19.05 -34.17
CA GLY A 627 -12.72 -17.67 -34.67
C GLY A 627 -13.02 -17.55 -36.17
N THR A 628 -12.54 -16.48 -36.80
CA THR A 628 -12.82 -16.20 -38.22
C THR A 628 -12.11 -17.22 -39.12
N ALA A 629 -12.87 -17.80 -40.06
CA ALA A 629 -12.39 -18.75 -41.05
C ALA A 629 -11.42 -18.11 -42.07
N GLY A 630 -10.48 -18.91 -42.58
CA GLY A 630 -9.70 -18.59 -43.78
C GLY A 630 -8.19 -18.38 -43.60
N SER A 631 -7.66 -18.40 -42.37
CA SER A 631 -6.21 -18.28 -42.11
C SER A 631 -5.72 -19.40 -41.20
N SER A 632 -4.64 -20.09 -41.60
CA SER A 632 -3.96 -21.11 -40.77
C SER A 632 -3.69 -20.56 -39.37
N LYS A 633 -4.09 -21.31 -38.34
CA LYS A 633 -3.98 -20.88 -36.94
C LYS A 633 -2.65 -21.32 -36.35
N VAL A 634 -2.10 -22.43 -36.79
CA VAL A 634 -0.79 -22.97 -36.38
C VAL A 634 0.24 -22.71 -37.47
N ASN A 635 1.52 -22.62 -37.10
CA ASN A 635 2.59 -22.59 -38.08
C ASN A 635 2.56 -23.83 -38.99
N ASP A 636 2.48 -23.63 -40.29
CA ASP A 636 2.41 -24.70 -41.31
C ASP A 636 3.62 -25.67 -41.25
N ALA A 637 4.76 -25.23 -40.70
CA ALA A 637 5.95 -26.08 -40.52
C ALA A 637 5.98 -26.80 -39.15
N ALA A 638 5.04 -26.54 -38.24
CA ALA A 638 5.05 -27.11 -36.90
C ALA A 638 4.68 -28.59 -36.94
N ALA A 639 5.62 -29.47 -36.58
CA ALA A 639 5.32 -30.87 -36.40
C ALA A 639 4.27 -31.04 -35.29
N VAL A 640 3.30 -31.93 -35.51
CA VAL A 640 2.20 -32.21 -34.57
C VAL A 640 2.38 -33.60 -34.00
N THR A 641 2.41 -33.72 -32.68
CA THR A 641 2.39 -35.00 -31.98
C THR A 641 1.09 -35.12 -31.21
N LEU A 642 0.33 -36.17 -31.47
CA LEU A 642 -0.87 -36.53 -30.71
C LEU A 642 -0.57 -37.79 -29.90
N GLN A 643 -0.81 -37.72 -28.60
CA GLN A 643 -0.66 -38.85 -27.67
C GLN A 643 -2.02 -39.52 -27.44
N ASP A 644 -2.01 -40.63 -26.70
CA ASP A 644 -3.24 -41.32 -26.31
C ASP A 644 -4.24 -40.33 -25.69
N GLY A 645 -5.52 -40.39 -26.05
CA GLY A 645 -6.58 -39.51 -25.54
C GLY A 645 -6.57 -38.06 -26.08
N SER A 646 -5.64 -37.70 -26.97
CA SER A 646 -5.50 -36.33 -27.49
C SER A 646 -6.61 -35.94 -28.46
N THR A 647 -6.98 -34.66 -28.48
CA THR A 647 -7.96 -34.12 -29.45
C THR A 647 -7.43 -32.88 -30.19
N VAL A 648 -7.58 -32.85 -31.51
CA VAL A 648 -7.56 -31.62 -32.32
C VAL A 648 -8.99 -31.34 -32.77
N ALA A 649 -9.56 -30.21 -32.39
CA ALA A 649 -10.95 -29.88 -32.63
C ALA A 649 -11.12 -28.59 -33.42
N PHE A 650 -12.19 -28.52 -34.21
CA PHE A 650 -12.70 -27.31 -34.84
C PHE A 650 -13.95 -26.87 -34.07
N ASP A 651 -14.13 -25.55 -33.93
CA ASP A 651 -15.27 -25.01 -33.20
C ASP A 651 -16.61 -25.37 -33.86
N ALA A 652 -17.65 -25.45 -33.04
CA ALA A 652 -18.99 -25.76 -33.50
C ALA A 652 -19.46 -24.70 -34.51
N GLY A 653 -19.93 -25.14 -35.68
CA GLY A 653 -20.38 -24.25 -36.75
C GLY A 653 -19.25 -23.52 -37.49
N LEU A 654 -17.97 -23.82 -37.25
CA LEU A 654 -16.88 -23.27 -38.06
C LEU A 654 -17.01 -23.78 -39.51
N THR A 655 -16.99 -22.89 -40.51
CA THR A 655 -17.16 -23.29 -41.91
C THR A 655 -16.09 -22.70 -42.81
N ASN A 656 -15.74 -23.43 -43.86
CA ASN A 656 -14.76 -23.01 -44.87
C ASN A 656 -13.38 -22.62 -44.28
N HIS A 657 -12.98 -23.25 -43.17
CA HIS A 657 -11.66 -23.06 -42.57
C HIS A 657 -10.64 -23.99 -43.24
N THR A 658 -9.41 -23.51 -43.45
CA THR A 658 -8.29 -24.34 -43.87
C THR A 658 -7.18 -24.22 -42.85
N GLU A 659 -6.85 -25.34 -42.21
CA GLU A 659 -5.72 -25.46 -41.31
C GLU A 659 -4.60 -26.25 -41.99
N THR A 660 -3.37 -25.72 -41.95
CA THR A 660 -2.18 -26.43 -42.41
C THR A 660 -1.19 -26.55 -41.28
N MET A 661 -0.63 -27.74 -41.10
CA MET A 661 0.35 -28.05 -40.07
C MET A 661 1.47 -28.93 -40.66
N GLY A 662 2.54 -29.08 -39.88
CA GLY A 662 3.67 -29.93 -40.24
C GLY A 662 3.34 -31.42 -40.18
N GLN A 663 4.37 -32.23 -40.04
CA GLN A 663 4.25 -33.69 -40.02
C GLN A 663 3.45 -34.16 -38.78
N LEU A 664 2.51 -35.08 -38.97
CA LEU A 664 1.76 -35.72 -37.88
C LEU A 664 2.50 -36.96 -37.37
N THR A 665 2.72 -37.01 -36.05
CA THR A 665 3.13 -38.19 -35.30
C THR A 665 1.98 -38.63 -34.40
N LEU A 666 1.57 -39.89 -34.51
CA LEU A 666 0.55 -40.49 -33.67
C LEU A 666 1.21 -41.48 -32.70
N SER A 667 1.08 -41.21 -31.41
CA SER A 667 1.72 -42.00 -30.34
C SER A 667 0.71 -42.68 -29.40
N GLY A 668 -0.58 -42.51 -29.62
CA GLY A 668 -1.67 -43.27 -29.00
C GLY A 668 -2.98 -43.07 -29.78
N ASP A 669 -4.11 -43.52 -29.23
CA ASP A 669 -5.41 -43.26 -29.85
C ASP A 669 -5.74 -41.77 -29.75
N SER A 670 -6.10 -41.12 -30.86
CA SER A 670 -6.35 -39.67 -30.89
C SER A 670 -7.56 -39.31 -31.75
N ILE A 671 -8.08 -38.11 -31.53
CA ILE A 671 -9.28 -37.60 -32.18
C ILE A 671 -8.95 -36.35 -32.99
N VAL A 672 -9.45 -36.31 -34.23
CA VAL A 672 -9.70 -35.05 -34.95
C VAL A 672 -11.20 -34.85 -34.98
N ASP A 673 -11.69 -33.79 -34.36
CA ASP A 673 -13.11 -33.43 -34.34
C ASP A 673 -13.36 -32.22 -35.23
N PHE A 674 -14.15 -32.38 -36.31
CA PHE A 674 -14.53 -31.25 -37.16
C PHE A 674 -15.57 -30.30 -36.54
N GLY A 675 -16.12 -30.64 -35.37
CA GLY A 675 -17.10 -29.82 -34.66
C GLY A 675 -18.52 -30.03 -35.20
N VAL A 676 -19.51 -29.96 -34.30
CA VAL A 676 -20.92 -30.12 -34.69
C VAL A 676 -21.40 -28.94 -35.54
N GLY A 677 -22.12 -29.23 -36.63
CA GLY A 677 -22.68 -28.21 -37.52
C GLY A 677 -21.66 -27.45 -38.37
N SER A 678 -20.40 -27.87 -38.38
CA SER A 678 -19.37 -27.36 -39.27
C SER A 678 -19.57 -27.85 -40.71
N SER A 679 -18.93 -27.19 -41.68
CA SER A 679 -18.94 -27.63 -43.08
C SER A 679 -17.75 -27.10 -43.87
N ASN A 680 -17.32 -27.82 -44.90
CA ASN A 680 -16.24 -27.40 -45.82
C ASN A 680 -14.90 -27.04 -45.14
N ASN A 681 -14.62 -27.59 -43.95
CA ASN A 681 -13.33 -27.40 -43.30
C ASN A 681 -12.29 -28.37 -43.85
N ILE A 682 -11.07 -27.86 -44.01
CA ILE A 682 -9.92 -28.58 -44.54
C ILE A 682 -8.83 -28.64 -43.47
N LEU A 683 -8.31 -29.84 -43.20
CA LEU A 683 -7.15 -30.07 -42.36
C LEU A 683 -6.01 -30.67 -43.20
N ARG A 684 -4.84 -30.04 -43.21
CA ARG A 684 -3.68 -30.49 -44.00
C ARG A 684 -2.48 -30.71 -43.10
N PHE A 685 -1.90 -31.90 -43.16
CA PHE A 685 -0.60 -32.20 -42.58
C PHE A 685 0.46 -32.30 -43.67
N ALA A 686 1.72 -32.06 -43.31
CA ALA A 686 2.85 -32.42 -44.17
C ALA A 686 2.97 -33.95 -44.33
N ILE A 687 3.89 -34.41 -45.18
CA ILE A 687 4.14 -35.84 -45.42
C ILE A 687 4.42 -36.53 -44.07
N SER A 688 3.60 -37.54 -43.73
CA SER A 688 3.63 -38.19 -42.41
C SER A 688 3.98 -39.67 -42.45
N GLY A 689 4.09 -40.26 -43.65
CA GLY A 689 4.34 -41.69 -43.85
C GLY A 689 5.72 -42.21 -43.48
N ALA A 690 6.66 -41.33 -43.13
CA ALA A 690 8.00 -41.73 -42.70
C ALA A 690 8.12 -42.02 -41.19
N ILE A 691 7.05 -41.80 -40.41
CA ILE A 691 7.01 -41.99 -38.95
C ILE A 691 6.03 -43.10 -38.62
N ASP A 692 6.43 -44.07 -37.79
CA ASP A 692 5.53 -45.12 -37.31
C ASP A 692 4.43 -44.54 -36.43
N TRP A 693 3.18 -44.96 -36.67
CA TRP A 693 2.03 -44.58 -35.84
C TRP A 693 1.74 -45.70 -34.84
N THR A 694 1.50 -45.34 -33.57
CA THR A 694 1.01 -46.26 -32.55
C THR A 694 -0.36 -45.78 -32.09
N GLY A 695 -1.43 -46.41 -32.56
CA GLY A 695 -2.82 -46.05 -32.22
C GLY A 695 -3.70 -45.76 -33.42
N THR A 696 -4.96 -45.40 -33.15
CA THR A 696 -6.00 -45.08 -34.13
C THR A 696 -6.24 -43.58 -34.19
N LEU A 697 -6.33 -43.01 -35.40
CA LEU A 697 -6.80 -41.64 -35.60
C LEU A 697 -8.30 -41.65 -35.91
N SER A 698 -9.11 -41.24 -34.94
CA SER A 698 -10.56 -41.15 -35.09
C SER A 698 -10.98 -39.76 -35.58
N ILE A 699 -11.68 -39.72 -36.71
CA ILE A 699 -12.20 -38.49 -37.30
C ILE A 699 -13.68 -38.36 -36.96
N TYR A 700 -14.02 -37.42 -36.09
CA TYR A 700 -15.37 -37.16 -35.60
C TYR A 700 -16.06 -36.04 -36.36
N ASN A 701 -17.40 -36.11 -36.36
CA ASN A 701 -18.28 -35.13 -37.02
C ASN A 701 -17.92 -34.93 -38.50
N TYR A 702 -17.49 -36.00 -39.18
CA TYR A 702 -17.16 -35.94 -40.60
C TYR A 702 -18.44 -35.92 -41.45
N GLN A 703 -18.51 -34.95 -42.35
CA GLN A 703 -19.65 -34.64 -43.23
C GLN A 703 -19.16 -34.33 -44.64
N PRO A 704 -20.00 -34.48 -45.68
CA PRO A 704 -19.64 -34.09 -47.04
C PRO A 704 -19.13 -32.65 -47.12
N GLY A 705 -17.96 -32.47 -47.74
CA GLY A 705 -17.29 -31.18 -47.86
C GLY A 705 -16.07 -31.02 -46.94
N HIS A 706 -16.01 -31.75 -45.82
CA HIS A 706 -14.77 -31.83 -45.02
C HIS A 706 -13.68 -32.59 -45.77
N GLN A 707 -12.44 -32.20 -45.55
CA GLN A 707 -11.29 -32.82 -46.20
C GLN A 707 -10.12 -32.92 -45.23
N ILE A 708 -9.41 -34.05 -45.28
CA ILE A 708 -8.16 -34.26 -44.55
C ILE A 708 -7.07 -34.67 -45.54
N TYR A 709 -5.90 -34.05 -45.43
CA TYR A 709 -4.78 -34.22 -46.36
C TYR A 709 -3.48 -34.56 -45.64
N PHE A 710 -2.65 -35.38 -46.27
CA PHE A 710 -1.28 -35.69 -45.86
C PHE A 710 -0.33 -35.54 -47.06
N GLY A 711 0.49 -34.49 -47.08
CA GLY A 711 1.43 -34.18 -48.16
C GLY A 711 0.80 -33.53 -49.41
N THR A 712 1.51 -33.62 -50.55
CA THR A 712 1.08 -33.07 -51.87
C THR A 712 1.15 -34.12 -52.99
N GLN A 713 0.52 -33.79 -54.13
CA GLN A 713 0.49 -34.50 -55.42
C GLN A 713 1.74 -35.28 -55.83
N ASP A 714 2.92 -34.73 -55.58
CA ASP A 714 4.19 -35.29 -56.08
C ASP A 714 4.87 -36.22 -55.05
N SER A 715 4.21 -36.50 -53.93
CA SER A 715 4.78 -37.25 -52.81
C SER A 715 4.53 -38.75 -52.99
N ILE A 716 5.57 -39.51 -53.34
CA ILE A 716 5.50 -40.97 -53.56
C ILE A 716 5.22 -41.76 -52.25
N VAL A 717 5.28 -41.11 -51.06
CA VAL A 717 5.14 -41.77 -49.74
C VAL A 717 4.40 -40.88 -48.72
N SER A 718 3.13 -40.56 -48.96
CA SER A 718 2.31 -39.70 -48.08
C SER A 718 1.92 -40.36 -46.74
N LEU A 719 1.30 -41.54 -46.79
CA LEU A 719 1.01 -42.46 -45.66
C LEU A 719 1.19 -43.91 -46.13
N THR A 720 1.56 -44.83 -45.24
CA THR A 720 1.58 -46.28 -45.49
C THR A 720 0.15 -46.85 -45.46
N GLN A 721 -0.07 -48.05 -46.00
CA GLN A 721 -1.38 -48.71 -45.94
C GLN A 721 -1.80 -48.97 -44.48
N GLU A 722 -0.87 -49.39 -43.62
CA GLU A 722 -1.12 -49.61 -42.19
C GLU A 722 -1.59 -48.33 -41.50
N GLN A 723 -1.01 -47.18 -41.84
CA GLN A 723 -1.44 -45.88 -41.32
C GLN A 723 -2.84 -45.50 -41.81
N LEU A 724 -3.18 -45.74 -43.08
CA LEU A 724 -4.55 -45.49 -43.58
C LEU A 724 -5.59 -46.36 -42.88
N ASP A 725 -5.27 -47.64 -42.66
CA ASP A 725 -6.13 -48.59 -41.97
C ASP A 725 -6.36 -48.18 -40.50
N SER A 726 -5.42 -47.43 -39.92
CA SER A 726 -5.54 -46.86 -38.56
C SER A 726 -6.38 -45.56 -38.49
N ILE A 727 -6.85 -45.02 -39.62
CA ILE A 727 -7.75 -43.85 -39.63
C ILE A 727 -9.19 -44.33 -39.71
N THR A 728 -10.06 -43.88 -38.80
CA THR A 728 -11.48 -44.26 -38.77
C THR A 728 -12.38 -43.03 -38.78
N PHE A 729 -13.39 -43.02 -39.65
CA PHE A 729 -14.31 -41.89 -39.83
C PHE A 729 -15.67 -42.13 -39.19
N TYR A 730 -16.22 -41.10 -38.55
CA TYR A 730 -17.52 -41.10 -37.88
C TYR A 730 -18.34 -39.88 -38.28
N SER A 731 -19.65 -40.05 -38.45
CA SER A 731 -20.57 -38.94 -38.75
C SER A 731 -20.92 -38.09 -37.52
N GLY A 732 -20.74 -38.61 -36.31
CA GLY A 732 -20.87 -37.90 -35.03
C GLY A 732 -19.62 -38.04 -34.15
N ALA A 733 -19.71 -37.60 -32.89
CA ALA A 733 -18.65 -37.75 -31.89
C ALA A 733 -18.51 -39.20 -31.41
N GLY A 734 -17.75 -40.02 -32.16
CA GLY A 734 -17.56 -41.45 -31.87
C GLY A 734 -18.73 -42.36 -32.24
N THR A 735 -19.75 -41.82 -32.91
CA THR A 735 -20.95 -42.56 -33.32
C THR A 735 -21.16 -42.48 -34.82
N GLY A 736 -21.84 -43.48 -35.39
CA GLY A 736 -22.17 -43.50 -36.82
C GLY A 736 -20.93 -43.71 -37.69
N LEU A 737 -20.25 -44.84 -37.47
CA LEU A 737 -19.08 -45.29 -38.22
C LEU A 737 -19.34 -45.23 -39.73
N LEU A 738 -18.46 -44.53 -40.45
CA LEU A 738 -18.52 -44.36 -41.90
C LEU A 738 -17.58 -45.32 -42.62
N GLY A 739 -16.40 -45.60 -42.06
CA GLY A 739 -15.40 -46.49 -42.65
C GLY A 739 -13.97 -46.14 -42.22
N THR A 740 -12.99 -46.85 -42.77
CA THR A 740 -11.56 -46.60 -42.57
C THR A 740 -10.98 -45.68 -43.65
N GLY A 741 -9.75 -45.19 -43.47
CA GLY A 741 -9.10 -44.30 -44.43
C GLY A 741 -8.74 -44.98 -45.75
N GLN A 742 -9.02 -44.30 -46.86
CA GLN A 742 -8.54 -44.67 -48.20
C GLN A 742 -8.05 -43.44 -48.97
N TRP A 743 -7.10 -43.69 -49.88
CA TRP A 743 -6.70 -42.71 -50.88
C TRP A 743 -7.79 -42.53 -51.93
N THR A 744 -8.10 -41.28 -52.27
CA THR A 744 -9.04 -40.94 -53.37
C THR A 744 -8.54 -41.34 -54.76
N GLY A 745 -7.28 -41.77 -54.88
CA GLY A 745 -6.59 -41.94 -56.16
C GLY A 745 -6.32 -40.62 -56.90
N ASN A 746 -6.73 -39.48 -56.34
CA ASN A 746 -6.32 -38.17 -56.83
C ASN A 746 -4.91 -37.88 -56.32
N ASN A 747 -4.15 -37.15 -57.12
CA ASN A 747 -2.82 -36.76 -56.73
C ASN A 747 -2.91 -35.52 -55.80
N SER A 748 -3.69 -35.51 -54.72
CA SER A 748 -3.78 -34.29 -53.88
C SER A 748 -3.45 -34.53 -52.42
N GLY A 749 -3.08 -35.74 -52.01
CA GLY A 749 -2.81 -36.00 -50.58
C GLY A 749 -4.08 -36.31 -49.78
N GLN A 750 -5.25 -36.37 -50.42
CA GLN A 750 -6.55 -36.46 -49.74
C GLN A 750 -6.89 -37.89 -49.28
N VAL A 751 -7.24 -38.02 -48.00
CA VAL A 751 -7.83 -39.24 -47.43
C VAL A 751 -9.33 -39.07 -47.30
N VAL A 752 -10.08 -40.09 -47.72
CA VAL A 752 -11.55 -40.16 -47.64
C VAL A 752 -12.00 -41.46 -46.98
N VAL A 753 -13.30 -41.55 -46.70
CA VAL A 753 -13.94 -42.76 -46.20
C VAL A 753 -13.85 -43.88 -47.25
N GLY A 754 -13.27 -45.02 -46.87
CA GLY A 754 -13.24 -46.21 -47.70
C GLY A 754 -14.63 -46.83 -47.85
N SER A 755 -15.10 -46.97 -49.10
CA SER A 755 -16.39 -47.59 -49.38
C SER A 755 -16.30 -49.12 -49.22
N GLY A 756 -16.60 -49.59 -48.01
CA GLY A 756 -16.72 -51.02 -47.70
C GLY A 756 -17.89 -51.76 -48.38
N ILE A 757 -18.50 -51.22 -49.44
CA ILE A 757 -19.45 -51.94 -50.30
C ILE A 757 -19.14 -51.62 -51.77
N GLY A 758 -18.89 -52.67 -52.55
CA GLY A 758 -18.63 -52.59 -53.98
C GLY A 758 -19.75 -51.86 -54.71
N GLY A 759 -19.43 -50.65 -55.16
CA GLY A 759 -20.25 -49.83 -56.02
C GLY A 759 -19.32 -48.81 -56.65
N GLU A 760 -18.76 -49.20 -57.79
CA GLU A 760 -17.99 -48.37 -58.71
C GLU A 760 -18.52 -46.92 -58.73
N ILE A 761 -17.77 -46.00 -58.12
CA ILE A 761 -17.94 -44.57 -58.44
C ILE A 761 -17.31 -44.43 -59.82
N ALA A 762 -18.16 -44.56 -60.85
CA ALA A 762 -17.76 -44.22 -62.20
C ALA A 762 -17.16 -42.80 -62.17
N PRO A 763 -16.02 -42.57 -62.86
CA PRO A 763 -15.44 -41.24 -62.92
C PRO A 763 -16.48 -40.28 -63.46
N VAL A 764 -16.82 -39.25 -62.67
CA VAL A 764 -17.53 -38.08 -63.18
C VAL A 764 -16.60 -37.44 -64.21
N PRO A 765 -16.97 -37.38 -65.50
CA PRO A 765 -16.14 -36.69 -66.47
C PRO A 765 -16.12 -35.21 -66.11
N GLU A 766 -14.94 -34.62 -66.02
CA GLU A 766 -14.80 -33.16 -65.93
C GLU A 766 -15.55 -32.49 -67.09
N PRO A 767 -16.12 -31.27 -66.89
CA PRO A 767 -16.77 -30.49 -67.96
C PRO A 767 -15.89 -30.18 -69.18
N ALA A 768 -14.59 -30.45 -69.12
CA ALA A 768 -13.68 -30.34 -70.26
C ALA A 768 -13.86 -31.46 -71.30
N SER A 769 -14.54 -32.56 -70.97
CA SER A 769 -14.72 -33.72 -71.88
C SER A 769 -15.93 -33.59 -72.81
N VAL A 770 -16.90 -32.72 -72.50
CA VAL A 770 -18.12 -32.53 -73.31
C VAL A 770 -17.94 -31.45 -74.39
N MET A 771 -16.94 -30.57 -74.26
CA MET A 771 -16.60 -29.61 -75.31
C MET A 771 -15.71 -30.21 -76.42
N SER A 772 -14.95 -31.26 -76.12
CA SER A 772 -14.11 -31.94 -77.13
C SER A 772 -14.88 -32.96 -77.98
N ALA A 773 -16.05 -33.42 -77.54
CA ALA A 773 -16.95 -34.28 -78.31
C ALA A 773 -17.96 -33.51 -79.18
N LEU A 774 -18.21 -32.21 -78.91
CA LEU A 774 -19.06 -31.36 -79.75
C LEU A 774 -18.28 -30.57 -80.82
N LEU A 775 -16.96 -30.43 -80.69
CA LEU A 775 -16.11 -29.76 -81.69
C LEU A 775 -15.59 -30.69 -82.80
N LEU A 776 -15.80 -32.01 -82.72
CA LEU A 776 -15.44 -32.97 -83.77
C LEU A 776 -16.59 -33.36 -84.72
N LEU A 777 -17.83 -32.87 -84.48
CA LEU A 777 -18.97 -33.01 -85.40
C LEU A 777 -19.29 -31.71 -86.17
N GLY A 778 -18.63 -30.59 -85.86
CA GLY A 778 -18.79 -29.31 -86.58
C GLY A 778 -17.79 -29.05 -87.71
N VAL A 779 -16.66 -29.78 -87.77
CA VAL A 779 -15.55 -29.49 -88.70
C VAL A 779 -15.47 -30.47 -89.89
N ILE A 780 -16.38 -31.44 -89.98
CA ILE A 780 -16.50 -32.37 -91.13
C ILE A 780 -17.68 -32.00 -92.07
N GLY A 781 -18.41 -30.91 -91.78
CA GLY A 781 -19.47 -30.36 -92.65
C GLY A 781 -19.05 -29.19 -93.55
N TRP A 782 -17.77 -28.78 -93.52
CA TRP A 782 -17.29 -27.56 -94.20
C TRP A 782 -16.09 -27.82 -95.13
N GLY A 783 -16.07 -29.01 -95.75
CA GLY A 783 -15.10 -29.40 -96.77
C GLY A 783 -15.66 -29.53 -98.20
N GLU A 784 -16.98 -29.48 -98.39
CA GLU A 784 -17.60 -29.60 -99.71
C GLU A 784 -18.78 -28.64 -99.88
N ARG A 785 -18.51 -27.43 -100.39
CA ARG A 785 -19.36 -26.68 -101.34
C ARG A 785 -18.74 -25.33 -101.70
N GLY A 786 -17.48 -25.38 -102.14
CA GLY A 786 -16.80 -24.29 -102.82
C GLY A 786 -16.85 -24.43 -104.34
N TRP A 787 -17.95 -24.88 -104.95
CA TRP A 787 -18.09 -24.84 -106.41
C TRP A 787 -19.55 -25.06 -106.83
N LEU A 788 -20.29 -23.97 -107.07
CA LEU A 788 -21.24 -23.75 -108.18
C LEU A 788 -22.15 -22.54 -107.90
N SER A 789 -22.10 -21.59 -108.84
CA SER A 789 -23.02 -20.45 -109.07
C SER A 789 -22.98 -19.32 -108.03
N ARG A 790 -22.44 -18.12 -108.28
CA ARG A 790 -22.36 -17.32 -109.52
C ARG A 790 -23.63 -17.41 -110.36
N ARG A 791 -24.65 -16.63 -109.98
CA ARG A 791 -25.53 -15.78 -110.82
C ARG A 791 -26.93 -15.68 -110.19
N GLY A 792 -27.47 -14.46 -110.13
CA GLY A 792 -28.87 -14.19 -109.80
C GLY A 792 -29.00 -13.05 -108.79
N ALA A 793 -28.71 -11.81 -109.20
CA ALA A 793 -29.74 -10.84 -109.59
C ALA A 793 -30.48 -10.26 -108.37
N VAL A 794 -30.09 -9.07 -107.92
CA VAL A 794 -30.77 -7.81 -108.27
C VAL A 794 -32.26 -7.86 -107.89
N ARG A 795 -32.63 -7.23 -106.77
CA ARG A 795 -33.70 -6.20 -106.70
C ARG A 795 -33.97 -5.76 -105.26
N ARG A 796 -33.85 -4.44 -105.08
CA ARG A 796 -34.78 -3.51 -104.39
C ARG A 796 -35.03 -3.72 -102.89
N ARG A 797 -35.30 -2.70 -102.08
CA ARG A 797 -35.22 -1.21 -102.07
C ARG A 797 -36.04 -0.86 -100.80
N LEU A 798 -35.75 0.28 -100.18
CA LEU A 798 -36.58 1.02 -99.20
C LEU A 798 -36.47 0.47 -97.75
N GLN A 799 -36.39 1.28 -96.70
CA GLN A 799 -36.65 2.72 -96.59
C GLN A 799 -35.97 3.30 -95.33
N THR A 800 -35.58 4.56 -95.47
CA THR A 800 -35.08 5.54 -94.49
C THR A 800 -36.11 5.95 -93.43
N ALA A 801 -35.64 6.24 -92.21
CA ALA A 801 -35.80 7.54 -91.52
C ALA A 801 -34.77 7.63 -90.39
#